data_AF-A0A847V0L6-F1
#
_entry.id   AF-A0A847V0L6-F1
#
_cell.length_a   1.000
_cell.length_b   1.000
_cell.length_c   1.000
_cell.angle_alpha   90.00
_cell.angle_beta   90.00
_cell.angle_gamma   90.00
#
_symmetry.space_group_name_H-M   'P 1'
#
loop_
_entity.id
_entity.type
_entity.pdbx_description
1 polymer ?
#
loop_
_entity_poly.entity_id
_entity_poly.type
_entity_poly.pdbx_seq_one_letter_code
_entity_poly.pdbx_strand_id
1 'polypeptide(L)'
;MDPIEPESTQIAEGIVNRHGFACLEPRVIRSDPIFGHVSTCGTDSASSSGSNVVAAPAHLPAPIVHEPLFGCQNGMDMSGLTEGARIDILSNGSPFAFFHTCWDGVHVNLPRQLVVNEEIAAVQTMNDPKIDCNVDGDVSSPPAIVIPPDERIKPSIRQILYDGDRIVRVQNQIDGAEIAILLRDNEEDPEKTEVGRAGASEFEEISLNDPLLAGQIISVSQTLCGRTETSEEITVQPRPATIPTPSVRSPLYECGVRVVVDGLLPGAQVYVYQNGFYVGHAWANSTSVTVLIGPRLVNGCSITALQRIGGVDGATSSPITVQSLTFLPAPTILPPIRLGERSIRVGGVVPGAYVQVSDRGTMVGTADAAEVIVSVPISQPVESNSVFTATQTLCGETSTPSETSPDPHADPGLPGSFTPASPSEIAGGSFEVPPTRDAPGFTVGIGGELTFPRDPSNPNAVDPSGAPYPLVVVVHGNHRSSAPSYQGYRYLTNHLASHGMICISVDLNDINGRSIDFTGLDARGLAILEHIRILLERNTTSGDLLHNMIDANNIGLVGHSRGGEGVVAAQDNNLKRPAADRFNIKGIVPIAPTNGLDFRHQGTPLFIIYGSADADVSGGTDFVNPFLIYDRSERLKAMIFIHHARHNGFNEVWVRPGEENEPILPGSLSPAQHQAIAKAYINAFFQSVFFNCSEYDVYFQGPVKPLGLGSFSIHNQYQVTDRMVLDNFGDDDLQLGLLEESTITREQNTLGQTVTYTQTGMDVWFDAEFRSVSQNPHDSRGSSLKWDAPESYISDVNTQDVRSYNVLAIRLGQQYSTGSTLNPSNLPQDLLVTLVTTAGEATVRVGSITDLPFPHERGGLTKAALKTVRIPLVSFTAINPSLRLDQVSAIRLNFGITQQGAISVDDIEFSK
;
A
#
# COMPACT_ATOMS: atom_id res chain seq x y z
N MET A 1 -63.23 -5.24 -1.63
CA MET A 1 -62.57 -4.33 -2.58
C MET A 1 -61.10 -4.55 -2.36
N ASP A 2 -60.50 -5.37 -3.21
CA ASP A 2 -59.05 -5.55 -3.20
C ASP A 2 -58.39 -4.20 -3.47
N PRO A 3 -57.24 -3.89 -2.83
CA PRO A 3 -56.49 -2.71 -3.19
C PRO A 3 -55.99 -2.92 -4.61
N ILE A 4 -56.39 -2.01 -5.51
CA ILE A 4 -55.85 -1.92 -6.87
C ILE A 4 -54.35 -1.67 -6.70
N GLU A 5 -53.52 -2.69 -6.97
CA GLU A 5 -52.08 -2.47 -7.13
C GLU A 5 -51.90 -1.43 -8.24
N PRO A 6 -51.05 -0.40 -8.05
CA PRO A 6 -50.76 0.55 -9.11
C PRO A 6 -50.20 -0.23 -10.30
N GLU A 7 -50.80 -0.05 -11.49
CA GLU A 7 -50.37 -0.70 -12.73
C GLU A 7 -48.87 -0.42 -12.97
N SER A 8 -48.02 -1.42 -12.72
CA SER A 8 -46.61 -1.36 -13.04
C SER A 8 -46.46 -1.44 -14.57
N THR A 9 -45.86 -0.41 -15.16
CA THR A 9 -45.61 -0.37 -16.61
C THR A 9 -44.19 -0.86 -16.87
N GLN A 10 -44.03 -1.92 -17.67
CA GLN A 10 -42.71 -2.36 -18.12
C GLN A 10 -42.09 -1.27 -19.03
N ILE A 11 -41.02 -0.64 -18.56
CA ILE A 11 -40.33 0.43 -19.30
C ILE A 11 -39.09 -0.07 -20.05
N ALA A 12 -38.49 -1.19 -19.65
CA ALA A 12 -37.35 -1.78 -20.35
C ALA A 12 -37.28 -3.30 -20.14
N GLU A 13 -36.52 -3.99 -21.00
CA GLU A 13 -36.23 -5.43 -20.95
C GLU A 13 -34.88 -5.66 -21.63
N GLY A 14 -34.11 -6.63 -21.13
CA GLY A 14 -32.90 -7.10 -21.79
C GLY A 14 -32.37 -8.39 -21.18
N ILE A 15 -31.33 -8.92 -21.82
CA ILE A 15 -30.70 -10.17 -21.43
C ILE A 15 -29.45 -9.84 -20.62
N VAL A 16 -29.31 -10.47 -19.46
CA VAL A 16 -28.10 -10.34 -18.63
C VAL A 16 -26.91 -11.01 -19.31
N ASN A 17 -25.73 -10.39 -19.19
CA ASN A 17 -24.47 -10.98 -19.62
C ASN A 17 -24.07 -12.15 -18.70
N ARG A 18 -22.93 -12.80 -18.99
CA ARG A 18 -22.44 -13.93 -18.18
C ARG A 18 -22.15 -13.59 -16.71
N HIS A 19 -22.06 -12.31 -16.38
CA HIS A 19 -21.83 -11.78 -15.04
C HIS A 19 -23.14 -11.36 -14.34
N GLY A 20 -24.30 -11.53 -14.99
CA GLY A 20 -25.60 -11.19 -14.41
C GLY A 20 -26.00 -9.72 -14.57
N PHE A 21 -25.28 -8.94 -15.38
CA PHE A 21 -25.57 -7.52 -15.60
C PHE A 21 -26.27 -7.25 -16.93
N ALA A 22 -27.17 -6.26 -16.96
CA ALA A 22 -27.77 -5.73 -18.18
C ALA A 22 -27.84 -4.20 -18.11
N CYS A 23 -27.50 -3.53 -19.21
CA CYS A 23 -27.70 -2.09 -19.37
C CYS A 23 -28.94 -1.86 -20.24
N LEU A 24 -29.92 -1.12 -19.72
CA LEU A 24 -31.25 -1.03 -20.33
C LEU A 24 -31.63 0.43 -20.59
N GLU A 25 -32.09 0.72 -21.81
CA GLU A 25 -32.65 2.02 -22.15
C GLU A 25 -34.18 2.03 -21.87
N PRO A 26 -34.67 2.91 -20.99
CA PRO A 26 -36.10 2.99 -20.70
C PRO A 26 -36.88 3.58 -21.87
N ARG A 27 -37.98 2.92 -22.26
CA ARG A 27 -38.90 3.39 -23.31
C ARG A 27 -39.67 4.65 -22.91
N VAL A 28 -39.88 4.85 -21.60
CA VAL A 28 -40.56 5.99 -20.98
C VAL A 28 -39.85 6.35 -19.69
N ILE A 29 -39.49 7.63 -19.51
CA ILE A 29 -38.89 8.15 -18.27
C ILE A 29 -39.97 8.90 -17.49
N ARG A 30 -40.17 8.52 -16.21
CA ARG A 30 -41.03 9.21 -15.23
C ARG A 30 -40.20 9.45 -13.96
N SER A 31 -40.62 10.39 -13.11
CA SER A 31 -39.99 10.63 -11.81
C SER A 31 -40.33 9.56 -10.75
N ASP A 32 -41.13 8.56 -11.11
CA ASP A 32 -41.50 7.45 -10.22
C ASP A 32 -40.30 6.50 -10.00
N PRO A 33 -40.20 5.85 -8.82
CA PRO A 33 -39.17 4.85 -8.58
C PRO A 33 -39.25 3.67 -9.57
N ILE A 34 -38.10 3.21 -10.04
CA ILE A 34 -37.97 2.10 -10.99
C ILE A 34 -37.59 0.83 -10.23
N PHE A 35 -38.23 -0.28 -10.56
CA PHE A 35 -37.97 -1.60 -9.99
C PHE A 35 -37.66 -2.59 -11.11
N GLY A 36 -36.79 -3.56 -10.85
CA GLY A 36 -36.43 -4.62 -11.80
C GLY A 36 -36.66 -6.01 -11.21
N HIS A 37 -36.95 -6.99 -12.06
CA HIS A 37 -36.89 -8.41 -11.75
C HIS A 37 -36.19 -9.13 -12.89
N VAL A 38 -35.65 -10.32 -12.61
CA VAL A 38 -34.99 -11.17 -13.59
C VAL A 38 -35.77 -12.47 -13.71
N SER A 39 -36.08 -12.86 -14.95
CA SER A 39 -36.73 -14.14 -15.25
C SER A 39 -35.69 -15.13 -15.76
N THR A 40 -35.49 -16.23 -15.03
CA THR A 40 -34.61 -17.33 -15.46
C THR A 40 -35.44 -18.59 -15.66
N CYS A 41 -35.47 -19.11 -16.89
CA CYS A 41 -36.25 -20.30 -17.25
C CYS A 41 -37.75 -20.20 -16.87
N GLY A 42 -38.33 -19.00 -16.98
CA GLY A 42 -39.74 -18.75 -16.65
C GLY A 42 -40.05 -18.61 -15.15
N THR A 43 -39.03 -18.50 -14.30
CA THR A 43 -39.18 -18.17 -12.87
C THR A 43 -38.68 -16.75 -12.63
N ASP A 44 -39.53 -15.89 -12.07
CA ASP A 44 -39.19 -14.50 -11.77
C ASP A 44 -38.54 -14.36 -10.39
N SER A 45 -37.54 -13.47 -10.30
CA SER A 45 -36.99 -13.05 -9.02
C SER A 45 -37.98 -12.17 -8.25
N ALA A 46 -37.73 -11.97 -6.95
CA ALA A 46 -38.33 -10.82 -6.26
C ALA A 46 -37.94 -9.52 -6.98
N SER A 47 -38.83 -8.52 -6.95
CA SER A 47 -38.51 -7.18 -7.45
C SER A 47 -37.40 -6.56 -6.61
N SER A 48 -36.53 -5.78 -7.24
CA SER A 48 -35.53 -4.95 -6.56
C SER A 48 -36.20 -3.93 -5.62
N SER A 49 -35.42 -3.26 -4.78
CA SER A 49 -35.85 -1.99 -4.20
C SER A 49 -36.06 -0.95 -5.32
N GLY A 50 -36.87 0.05 -5.04
CA GLY A 50 -37.13 1.15 -5.99
C GLY A 50 -35.91 2.04 -6.09
N SER A 51 -35.43 2.28 -7.31
CA SER A 51 -34.36 3.23 -7.60
C SER A 51 -34.95 4.53 -8.13
N ASN A 52 -34.48 5.66 -7.60
CA ASN A 52 -34.92 6.97 -8.06
C ASN A 52 -34.18 7.36 -9.35
N VAL A 53 -34.85 8.12 -10.22
CA VAL A 53 -34.18 8.77 -11.35
C VAL A 53 -33.31 9.90 -10.83
N VAL A 54 -32.00 9.84 -11.12
CA VAL A 54 -31.02 10.89 -10.77
C VAL A 54 -30.94 11.89 -11.92
N ALA A 55 -30.86 13.19 -11.61
CA ALA A 55 -30.67 14.21 -12.63
C ALA A 55 -29.29 14.07 -13.30
N ALA A 56 -29.23 14.38 -14.60
CA ALA A 56 -27.95 14.43 -15.30
C ALA A 56 -26.99 15.43 -14.64
N PRO A 57 -25.68 15.13 -14.59
CA PRO A 57 -24.69 16.06 -14.07
C PRO A 57 -24.64 17.33 -14.93
N ALA A 58 -24.24 18.45 -14.33
CA ALA A 58 -24.16 19.73 -15.04
C ALA A 58 -23.11 19.77 -16.16
N HIS A 59 -22.16 18.84 -16.14
CA HIS A 59 -21.10 18.67 -17.13
C HIS A 59 -20.68 17.20 -17.19
N LEU A 60 -20.32 16.73 -18.38
CA LEU A 60 -19.77 15.39 -18.59
C LEU A 60 -18.28 15.48 -18.89
N PRO A 61 -17.41 14.73 -18.18
CA PRO A 61 -15.97 14.77 -18.41
C PRO A 61 -15.60 14.25 -19.82
N ALA A 62 -14.38 14.52 -20.28
CA ALA A 62 -13.89 13.88 -21.50
C ALA A 62 -13.64 12.37 -21.26
N PRO A 63 -14.15 11.47 -22.13
CA PRO A 63 -13.81 10.05 -22.07
C PRO A 63 -12.29 9.82 -22.20
N ILE A 64 -11.79 8.78 -21.54
CA ILE A 64 -10.39 8.34 -21.65
C ILE A 64 -10.35 7.12 -22.57
N VAL A 65 -9.72 7.27 -23.73
CA VAL A 65 -9.41 6.16 -24.63
C VAL A 65 -8.05 5.58 -24.22
N HIS A 66 -8.00 4.29 -23.89
CA HIS A 66 -6.76 3.68 -23.40
C HIS A 66 -5.78 3.41 -24.55
N GLU A 67 -4.59 4.00 -24.44
CA GLU A 67 -3.47 3.76 -25.35
C GLU A 67 -2.51 2.68 -24.80
N PRO A 68 -1.75 1.97 -25.65
CA PRO A 68 -1.68 2.12 -27.12
C PRO A 68 -2.86 1.47 -27.87
N LEU A 69 -3.25 2.07 -29.01
CA LEU A 69 -4.14 1.45 -30.00
C LEU A 69 -3.34 0.97 -31.20
N PHE A 70 -3.59 -0.24 -31.67
CA PHE A 70 -2.85 -0.83 -32.77
C PHE A 70 -3.67 -0.96 -34.06
N GLY A 71 -3.00 -0.92 -35.21
CA GLY A 71 -3.62 -1.29 -36.48
C GLY A 71 -4.20 -2.71 -36.43
N CYS A 72 -5.27 -2.97 -37.19
CA CYS A 72 -6.04 -4.22 -37.24
C CYS A 72 -6.80 -4.59 -35.96
N GLN A 73 -6.64 -3.82 -34.87
CA GLN A 73 -7.39 -4.01 -33.64
C GLN A 73 -8.88 -3.73 -33.88
N ASN A 74 -9.78 -4.54 -33.32
CA ASN A 74 -11.24 -4.40 -33.52
C ASN A 74 -12.04 -4.26 -32.22
N GLY A 75 -11.39 -4.00 -31.09
CA GLY A 75 -12.02 -3.66 -29.82
C GLY A 75 -11.09 -2.75 -29.02
N MET A 76 -11.59 -1.98 -28.06
CA MET A 76 -10.76 -1.11 -27.22
C MET A 76 -11.37 -0.84 -25.85
N ASP A 77 -10.52 -0.57 -24.87
CA ASP A 77 -10.94 -0.17 -23.53
C ASP A 77 -11.11 1.35 -23.43
N MET A 78 -12.16 1.76 -22.73
CA MET A 78 -12.45 3.16 -22.42
C MET A 78 -12.81 3.31 -20.96
N SER A 79 -12.45 4.45 -20.35
CA SER A 79 -12.85 4.82 -18.99
C SER A 79 -13.20 6.30 -18.86
N GLY A 80 -13.56 6.75 -17.65
CA GLY A 80 -14.03 8.13 -17.42
C GLY A 80 -15.42 8.39 -18.00
N LEU A 81 -16.20 7.33 -18.17
CA LEU A 81 -17.54 7.39 -18.72
C LEU A 81 -18.54 7.71 -17.61
N THR A 82 -19.57 8.47 -17.95
CA THR A 82 -20.66 8.78 -17.03
C THR A 82 -21.77 7.75 -17.25
N GLU A 83 -22.16 7.04 -16.19
CA GLU A 83 -23.26 6.07 -16.24
C GLU A 83 -24.53 6.74 -16.80
N GLY A 84 -25.17 6.08 -17.78
CA GLY A 84 -26.33 6.60 -18.50
C GLY A 84 -26.00 7.48 -19.71
N ALA A 85 -24.73 7.84 -19.94
CA ALA A 85 -24.34 8.63 -21.10
C ALA A 85 -24.29 7.78 -22.39
N ARG A 86 -24.58 8.44 -23.51
CA ARG A 86 -24.25 7.97 -24.85
C ARG A 86 -22.80 8.37 -25.17
N ILE A 87 -22.01 7.42 -25.62
CA ILE A 87 -20.62 7.62 -26.03
C ILE A 87 -20.55 7.53 -27.56
N ASP A 88 -20.08 8.59 -28.21
CA ASP A 88 -19.78 8.60 -29.64
C ASP A 88 -18.26 8.53 -29.83
N ILE A 89 -17.81 7.52 -30.57
CA ILE A 89 -16.40 7.28 -30.89
C ILE A 89 -16.11 7.92 -32.25
N LEU A 90 -15.12 8.80 -32.25
CA LEU A 90 -14.67 9.61 -33.37
C LEU A 90 -13.39 9.02 -33.96
N SER A 91 -13.36 8.88 -35.29
CA SER A 91 -12.15 8.58 -36.06
C SER A 91 -11.85 9.78 -36.95
N ASN A 92 -10.66 10.37 -36.79
CA ASN A 92 -10.24 11.61 -37.44
C ASN A 92 -11.30 12.73 -37.31
N GLY A 93 -11.89 12.85 -36.11
CA GLY A 93 -12.94 13.82 -35.79
C GLY A 93 -14.36 13.48 -36.29
N SER A 94 -14.56 12.36 -36.97
CA SER A 94 -15.89 11.94 -37.47
C SER A 94 -16.44 10.75 -36.68
N PRO A 95 -17.71 10.76 -36.23
CA PRO A 95 -18.31 9.61 -35.55
C PRO A 95 -18.36 8.37 -36.45
N PHE A 96 -17.94 7.22 -35.92
CA PHE A 96 -18.04 5.94 -36.64
C PHE A 96 -18.59 4.78 -35.80
N ALA A 97 -18.66 4.93 -34.48
CA ALA A 97 -19.30 3.98 -33.57
C ALA A 97 -19.95 4.72 -32.39
N PHE A 98 -20.93 4.10 -31.76
CA PHE A 98 -21.53 4.62 -30.53
C PHE A 98 -22.08 3.51 -29.65
N PHE A 99 -22.21 3.78 -28.36
CA PHE A 99 -22.86 2.90 -27.38
C PHE A 99 -23.42 3.71 -26.20
N HIS A 100 -24.27 3.09 -25.39
CA HIS A 100 -24.68 3.64 -24.09
C HIS A 100 -23.96 2.87 -23.00
N THR A 101 -23.52 3.56 -21.95
CA THR A 101 -22.79 2.93 -20.86
C THR A 101 -23.59 2.93 -19.56
N CYS A 102 -23.49 1.85 -18.81
CA CYS A 102 -23.94 1.78 -17.42
C CYS A 102 -22.75 1.68 -16.45
N TRP A 103 -21.53 1.85 -16.95
CA TRP A 103 -20.30 1.66 -16.22
C TRP A 103 -19.33 2.80 -16.52
N ASP A 104 -18.44 3.11 -15.58
CA ASP A 104 -17.42 4.15 -15.73
C ASP A 104 -16.30 3.77 -16.71
N GLY A 105 -16.19 2.49 -17.03
CA GLY A 105 -15.31 1.94 -18.05
C GLY A 105 -15.89 0.70 -18.70
N VAL A 106 -15.59 0.54 -19.98
CA VAL A 106 -16.10 -0.57 -20.80
C VAL A 106 -15.05 -1.05 -21.80
N HIS A 107 -15.17 -2.32 -22.14
CA HIS A 107 -14.55 -2.88 -23.33
C HIS A 107 -15.54 -2.78 -24.51
N VAL A 108 -15.13 -2.14 -25.61
CA VAL A 108 -16.01 -1.83 -26.74
C VAL A 108 -15.54 -2.54 -28.00
N ASN A 109 -16.42 -3.38 -28.55
CA ASN A 109 -16.23 -3.93 -29.88
C ASN A 109 -16.44 -2.83 -30.95
N LEU A 110 -15.47 -2.70 -31.85
CA LEU A 110 -15.49 -1.72 -32.92
C LEU A 110 -16.17 -2.30 -34.18
N PRO A 111 -16.91 -1.48 -34.95
CA PRO A 111 -17.60 -1.93 -36.15
C PRO A 111 -16.63 -2.28 -37.30
N ARG A 112 -15.36 -1.86 -37.19
CA ARG A 112 -14.28 -2.18 -38.12
C ARG A 112 -12.94 -2.21 -37.40
N GLN A 113 -11.95 -2.80 -38.06
CA GLN A 113 -10.57 -2.71 -37.64
C GLN A 113 -10.03 -1.27 -37.73
N LEU A 114 -9.17 -0.91 -36.78
CA LEU A 114 -8.44 0.35 -36.74
C LEU A 114 -7.34 0.39 -37.80
N VAL A 115 -7.09 1.59 -38.35
CA VAL A 115 -6.06 1.83 -39.37
C VAL A 115 -4.93 2.66 -38.76
N VAL A 116 -3.69 2.31 -39.06
CA VAL A 116 -2.50 3.03 -38.59
C VAL A 116 -2.56 4.51 -38.99
N ASN A 117 -2.20 5.39 -38.05
CA ASN A 117 -2.29 6.85 -38.08
C ASN A 117 -3.71 7.43 -37.99
N GLU A 118 -4.74 6.63 -37.71
CA GLU A 118 -6.03 7.19 -37.32
C GLU A 118 -5.94 7.85 -35.94
N GLU A 119 -6.59 9.00 -35.80
CA GLU A 119 -6.82 9.65 -34.51
C GLU A 119 -8.17 9.19 -33.95
N ILE A 120 -8.14 8.52 -32.80
CA ILE A 120 -9.32 8.03 -32.10
C ILE A 120 -9.58 8.92 -30.90
N ALA A 121 -10.78 9.49 -30.86
CA ALA A 121 -11.29 10.25 -29.71
C ALA A 121 -12.69 9.75 -29.38
N ALA A 122 -13.19 10.15 -28.22
CA ALA A 122 -14.59 9.94 -27.89
C ALA A 122 -15.18 11.17 -27.22
N VAL A 123 -16.49 11.27 -27.28
CA VAL A 123 -17.27 12.29 -26.58
C VAL A 123 -18.47 11.61 -25.96
N GLN A 124 -18.88 12.10 -24.80
CA GLN A 124 -20.09 11.60 -24.13
C GLN A 124 -21.17 12.67 -24.08
N THR A 125 -22.41 12.25 -24.28
CA THR A 125 -23.58 13.12 -24.31
C THR A 125 -24.72 12.51 -23.51
N MET A 126 -25.52 13.36 -22.90
CA MET A 126 -26.79 13.01 -22.25
C MET A 126 -27.88 13.91 -22.84
N ASN A 127 -28.33 13.53 -24.04
CA ASN A 127 -29.28 14.31 -24.82
C ASN A 127 -30.59 13.51 -24.99
N ASP A 128 -31.64 13.88 -24.24
CA ASP A 128 -33.00 13.36 -24.42
C ASP A 128 -33.98 14.51 -24.67
N PRO A 129 -34.50 14.67 -25.92
CA PRO A 129 -35.42 15.74 -26.28
C PRO A 129 -36.80 15.63 -25.61
N LYS A 130 -37.13 14.51 -24.95
CA LYS A 130 -38.41 14.31 -24.24
C LYS A 130 -38.42 14.87 -22.82
N ILE A 131 -37.26 15.09 -22.21
CA ILE A 131 -37.13 15.56 -20.82
C ILE A 131 -36.25 16.82 -20.67
N ASP A 132 -35.97 17.52 -21.78
CA ASP A 132 -35.15 18.74 -21.82
C ASP A 132 -33.78 18.57 -21.13
N CYS A 133 -33.19 17.38 -21.28
CA CYS A 133 -31.83 17.07 -20.84
C CYS A 133 -30.92 17.19 -22.06
N ASN A 134 -30.02 18.18 -22.06
CA ASN A 134 -29.05 18.37 -23.13
C ASN A 134 -27.69 18.75 -22.52
N VAL A 135 -26.91 17.73 -22.15
CA VAL A 135 -25.58 17.90 -21.59
C VAL A 135 -24.58 17.26 -22.54
N ASP A 136 -23.77 18.11 -23.17
CA ASP A 136 -22.64 17.68 -23.99
C ASP A 136 -21.36 17.68 -23.15
N GLY A 137 -20.54 16.66 -23.33
CA GLY A 137 -19.22 16.55 -22.71
C GLY A 137 -18.09 17.05 -23.61
N ASP A 138 -16.90 17.13 -23.02
CA ASP A 138 -15.69 17.42 -23.77
C ASP A 138 -15.22 16.21 -24.60
N VAL A 139 -14.56 16.48 -25.72
CA VAL A 139 -13.92 15.44 -26.54
C VAL A 139 -12.60 15.01 -25.89
N SER A 140 -12.29 13.71 -25.91
CA SER A 140 -10.98 13.19 -25.50
C SER A 140 -9.84 13.99 -26.14
N SER A 141 -8.93 14.52 -25.32
CA SER A 141 -7.79 15.31 -25.79
C SER A 141 -6.51 15.03 -24.99
N PRO A 142 -5.37 14.75 -25.64
CA PRO A 142 -5.22 14.57 -27.09
C PRO A 142 -5.94 13.30 -27.59
N PRO A 143 -6.29 13.20 -28.89
CA PRO A 143 -6.80 11.96 -29.45
C PRO A 143 -5.72 10.87 -29.41
N ALA A 144 -6.14 9.63 -29.18
CA ALA A 144 -5.27 8.46 -29.21
C ALA A 144 -4.83 8.18 -30.65
N ILE A 145 -3.53 7.98 -30.88
CA ILE A 145 -3.01 7.74 -32.23
C ILE A 145 -2.84 6.23 -32.44
N VAL A 146 -3.49 5.69 -33.47
CA VAL A 146 -3.33 4.28 -33.84
C VAL A 146 -1.94 4.07 -34.42
N ILE A 147 -1.15 3.19 -33.81
CA ILE A 147 0.23 2.90 -34.21
C ILE A 147 0.34 1.51 -34.89
N PRO A 148 1.42 1.25 -35.65
CA PRO A 148 1.71 -0.12 -36.09
C PRO A 148 1.89 -1.06 -34.89
N PRO A 149 1.47 -2.34 -34.98
CA PRO A 149 1.81 -3.32 -33.96
C PRO A 149 3.33 -3.40 -33.72
N ASP A 150 3.74 -3.40 -32.45
CA ASP A 150 5.13 -3.51 -32.01
C ASP A 150 5.27 -4.53 -30.87
N GLU A 151 6.42 -4.56 -30.17
CA GLU A 151 6.69 -5.50 -29.08
C GLU A 151 5.65 -5.47 -27.93
N ARG A 152 4.86 -4.41 -27.80
CA ARG A 152 3.82 -4.28 -26.77
C ARG A 152 2.61 -5.20 -27.00
N ILE A 153 2.45 -5.80 -28.19
CA ILE A 153 1.44 -6.85 -28.41
C ILE A 153 1.87 -8.20 -27.84
N LYS A 154 3.04 -8.30 -27.19
CA LYS A 154 3.54 -9.56 -26.65
C LYS A 154 2.59 -10.12 -25.59
N PRO A 155 2.01 -11.32 -25.80
CA PRO A 155 1.11 -11.93 -24.85
C PRO A 155 1.88 -12.49 -23.66
N SER A 156 1.19 -12.76 -22.55
CA SER A 156 1.74 -13.50 -21.41
C SER A 156 0.74 -14.56 -20.92
N ILE A 157 1.24 -15.58 -20.26
CA ILE A 157 0.40 -16.66 -19.71
C ILE A 157 0.38 -16.53 -18.18
N ARG A 158 -0.79 -16.68 -17.56
CA ARG A 158 -0.92 -16.73 -16.10
C ARG A 158 -0.31 -18.03 -15.57
N GLN A 159 0.72 -17.90 -14.75
CA GLN A 159 1.22 -19.00 -13.92
C GLN A 159 0.28 -19.25 -12.73
N ILE A 160 0.23 -20.45 -12.15
CA ILE A 160 0.92 -21.69 -12.54
C ILE A 160 0.00 -22.55 -13.42
N LEU A 161 0.58 -23.36 -14.32
CA LEU A 161 -0.11 -24.45 -15.05
C LEU A 161 0.25 -25.80 -14.44
N TYR A 162 -0.72 -26.68 -14.24
CA TYR A 162 -0.55 -28.01 -13.66
C TYR A 162 -0.82 -29.13 -14.66
N ASP A 163 -0.19 -30.28 -14.41
CA ASP A 163 -0.51 -31.55 -15.05
C ASP A 163 -2.02 -31.84 -14.98
N GLY A 164 -2.62 -32.08 -16.14
CA GLY A 164 -4.04 -32.30 -16.37
C GLY A 164 -4.85 -31.07 -16.76
N ASP A 165 -4.26 -29.87 -16.71
CA ASP A 165 -4.97 -28.65 -17.10
C ASP A 165 -5.37 -28.71 -18.59
N ARG A 166 -6.57 -28.21 -18.88
CA ARG A 166 -7.15 -28.14 -20.23
C ARG A 166 -7.46 -26.70 -20.66
N ILE A 167 -7.07 -25.72 -19.85
CA ILE A 167 -7.32 -24.31 -20.09
C ILE A 167 -6.00 -23.57 -19.83
N VAL A 168 -5.63 -22.70 -20.75
CA VAL A 168 -4.52 -21.75 -20.58
C VAL A 168 -5.12 -20.35 -20.47
N ARG A 169 -4.70 -19.60 -19.46
CA ARG A 169 -5.13 -18.21 -19.26
C ARG A 169 -4.09 -17.26 -19.87
N VAL A 170 -4.46 -16.57 -20.95
CA VAL A 170 -3.60 -15.69 -21.74
C VAL A 170 -3.99 -14.23 -21.50
N GLN A 171 -3.03 -13.43 -21.05
CA GLN A 171 -3.17 -11.99 -20.85
C GLN A 171 -2.62 -11.20 -22.04
N ASN A 172 -2.95 -9.91 -22.08
CA ASN A 172 -2.57 -8.98 -23.15
C ASN A 172 -3.03 -9.47 -24.54
N GLN A 173 -4.23 -10.03 -24.58
CA GLN A 173 -4.91 -10.34 -25.83
C GLN A 173 -5.35 -9.02 -26.48
N ILE A 174 -4.93 -8.80 -27.72
CA ILE A 174 -5.33 -7.64 -28.51
C ILE A 174 -6.43 -8.07 -29.45
N ASP A 175 -7.61 -7.51 -29.26
CA ASP A 175 -8.80 -7.77 -30.05
C ASP A 175 -8.53 -7.72 -31.56
N GLY A 176 -8.90 -8.79 -32.26
CA GLY A 176 -8.65 -8.95 -33.70
C GLY A 176 -7.36 -9.69 -34.04
N ALA A 177 -6.54 -10.01 -33.04
CA ALA A 177 -5.38 -10.88 -33.22
C ALA A 177 -5.75 -12.37 -33.25
N GLU A 178 -4.91 -13.16 -33.89
CA GLU A 178 -4.94 -14.62 -33.79
C GLU A 178 -3.98 -15.10 -32.70
N ILE A 179 -4.47 -15.98 -31.83
CA ILE A 179 -3.70 -16.61 -30.75
C ILE A 179 -3.42 -18.07 -31.11
N ALA A 180 -2.16 -18.48 -31.00
CA ALA A 180 -1.75 -19.89 -31.11
C ALA A 180 -0.97 -20.33 -29.86
N ILE A 181 -1.38 -21.45 -29.28
CA ILE A 181 -0.72 -22.09 -28.13
C ILE A 181 0.27 -23.10 -28.65
N LEU A 182 1.54 -22.89 -28.31
CA LEU A 182 2.67 -23.67 -28.77
C LEU A 182 3.21 -24.52 -27.60
N LEU A 183 3.40 -25.81 -27.85
CA LEU A 183 3.87 -26.80 -26.90
C LEU A 183 5.15 -27.48 -27.40
N ARG A 184 6.10 -27.71 -26.51
CA ARG A 184 7.17 -28.71 -26.69
C ARG A 184 7.23 -29.64 -25.48
N ASP A 185 7.67 -30.87 -25.67
CA ASP A 185 7.59 -31.89 -24.63
C ASP A 185 8.61 -31.68 -23.49
N ASN A 186 9.76 -31.07 -23.78
CA ASN A 186 10.80 -30.74 -22.79
C ASN A 186 11.80 -29.72 -23.38
N GLU A 187 12.80 -29.29 -22.58
CA GLU A 187 13.82 -28.32 -23.03
C GLU A 187 14.72 -28.84 -24.15
N GLU A 188 14.89 -30.17 -24.27
CA GLU A 188 15.74 -30.81 -25.29
C GLU A 188 15.04 -30.88 -26.66
N ASP A 189 13.71 -30.72 -26.70
CA ASP A 189 12.92 -30.72 -27.94
C ASP A 189 13.01 -29.35 -28.64
N PRO A 190 13.59 -29.28 -29.86
CA PRO A 190 13.71 -28.02 -30.60
C PRO A 190 12.41 -27.62 -31.32
N GLU A 191 11.46 -28.54 -31.53
CA GLU A 191 10.24 -28.26 -32.28
C GLU A 191 9.06 -27.92 -31.36
N LYS A 192 8.27 -26.91 -31.77
CA LYS A 192 7.02 -26.55 -31.10
C LYS A 192 5.84 -27.01 -31.95
N THR A 193 4.90 -27.68 -31.32
CA THR A 193 3.62 -28.09 -31.91
C THR A 193 2.51 -27.14 -31.48
N GLU A 194 1.59 -26.82 -32.40
CA GLU A 194 0.40 -26.04 -32.05
C GLU A 194 -0.65 -26.95 -31.42
N VAL A 195 -1.04 -26.66 -30.18
CA VAL A 195 -1.99 -27.47 -29.40
C VAL A 195 -3.33 -26.77 -29.16
N GLY A 196 -3.41 -25.49 -29.50
CA GLY A 196 -4.63 -24.70 -29.42
C GLY A 196 -4.55 -23.45 -30.28
N ARG A 197 -5.70 -23.02 -30.81
CA ARG A 197 -5.84 -21.77 -31.57
C ARG A 197 -7.15 -21.09 -31.21
N ALA A 198 -7.11 -19.79 -31.01
CA ALA A 198 -8.28 -18.98 -30.72
C ALA A 198 -8.15 -17.58 -31.35
N GLY A 199 -9.27 -16.91 -31.56
CA GLY A 199 -9.24 -15.45 -31.72
C GLY A 199 -9.02 -14.79 -30.37
N ALA A 200 -8.29 -13.69 -30.34
CA ALA A 200 -8.20 -12.85 -29.15
C ALA A 200 -9.60 -12.40 -28.70
N SER A 201 -9.79 -12.32 -27.39
CA SER A 201 -11.02 -11.80 -26.78
C SER A 201 -10.71 -11.11 -25.46
N GLU A 202 -11.71 -10.42 -24.91
CA GLU A 202 -11.71 -9.90 -23.53
C GLU A 202 -11.52 -10.99 -22.46
N PHE A 203 -11.64 -12.28 -22.82
CA PHE A 203 -11.51 -13.40 -21.89
C PHE A 203 -10.14 -14.08 -21.98
N GLU A 204 -9.47 -14.22 -20.83
CA GLU A 204 -8.15 -14.84 -20.75
C GLU A 204 -8.18 -16.36 -21.10
N GLU A 205 -9.33 -17.04 -21.00
CA GLU A 205 -9.42 -18.51 -21.00
C GLU A 205 -9.44 -19.12 -22.41
N ILE A 206 -8.41 -19.89 -22.75
CA ILE A 206 -8.30 -20.64 -24.01
C ILE A 206 -8.29 -22.13 -23.71
N SER A 207 -9.27 -22.87 -24.24
CA SER A 207 -9.36 -24.32 -24.07
C SER A 207 -8.36 -25.06 -24.96
N LEU A 208 -7.79 -26.13 -24.43
CA LEU A 208 -6.90 -27.06 -25.11
C LEU A 208 -7.64 -28.33 -25.52
N ASN A 209 -7.20 -28.93 -26.63
CA ASN A 209 -7.76 -30.21 -27.08
C ASN A 209 -7.37 -31.36 -26.14
N ASP A 210 -6.09 -31.40 -25.75
CA ASP A 210 -5.51 -32.42 -24.88
C ASP A 210 -5.07 -31.80 -23.54
N PRO A 211 -5.09 -32.58 -22.46
CA PRO A 211 -4.60 -32.12 -21.17
C PRO A 211 -3.08 -31.96 -21.20
N LEU A 212 -2.57 -30.95 -20.50
CA LEU A 212 -1.15 -30.73 -20.31
C LEU A 212 -0.52 -31.83 -19.43
N LEU A 213 0.75 -32.14 -19.68
CA LEU A 213 1.54 -33.11 -18.92
C LEU A 213 2.68 -32.41 -18.17
N ALA A 214 3.04 -32.91 -16.99
CA ALA A 214 4.15 -32.36 -16.22
C ALA A 214 5.47 -32.35 -17.03
N GLY A 215 6.20 -31.22 -16.99
CA GLY A 215 7.47 -31.04 -17.71
C GLY A 215 7.33 -30.48 -19.13
N GLN A 216 6.11 -30.49 -19.70
CA GLN A 216 5.83 -29.81 -20.95
C GLN A 216 6.07 -28.30 -20.84
N ILE A 217 6.45 -27.67 -21.96
CA ILE A 217 6.77 -26.24 -22.01
C ILE A 217 5.81 -25.55 -22.98
N ILE A 218 5.06 -24.58 -22.46
CA ILE A 218 4.05 -23.84 -23.19
C ILE A 218 4.53 -22.42 -23.46
N SER A 219 4.26 -21.94 -24.67
CA SER A 219 4.32 -20.52 -25.03
C SER A 219 3.09 -20.15 -25.84
N VAL A 220 2.73 -18.88 -25.88
CA VAL A 220 1.62 -18.39 -26.71
C VAL A 220 2.13 -17.35 -27.68
N SER A 221 1.72 -17.45 -28.93
CA SER A 221 1.97 -16.44 -29.95
C SER A 221 0.69 -15.68 -30.28
N GLN A 222 0.83 -14.37 -30.46
CA GLN A 222 -0.24 -13.47 -30.86
C GLN A 222 0.17 -12.79 -32.17
N THR A 223 -0.68 -12.89 -33.19
CA THR A 223 -0.45 -12.28 -34.51
C THR A 223 -1.48 -11.20 -34.81
N LEU A 224 -1.03 -9.96 -34.99
CA LEU A 224 -1.87 -8.80 -35.34
C LEU A 224 -1.23 -8.01 -36.50
N CYS A 225 -2.01 -7.70 -37.54
CA CYS A 225 -1.53 -7.15 -38.82
C CYS A 225 -0.25 -7.82 -39.37
N GLY A 226 -0.09 -9.14 -39.20
CA GLY A 226 1.09 -9.86 -39.67
C GLY A 226 2.37 -9.67 -38.85
N ARG A 227 2.34 -8.92 -37.74
CA ARG A 227 3.37 -8.98 -36.70
C ARG A 227 2.99 -10.06 -35.70
N THR A 228 3.94 -10.93 -35.38
CA THR A 228 3.77 -11.97 -34.36
C THR A 228 4.72 -11.72 -33.20
N GLU A 229 4.19 -11.72 -31.98
CA GLU A 229 4.97 -11.75 -30.74
C GLU A 229 4.68 -13.04 -29.98
N THR A 230 5.67 -13.54 -29.26
CA THR A 230 5.56 -14.79 -28.48
C THR A 230 5.90 -14.52 -27.03
N SER A 231 5.11 -15.09 -26.12
CA SER A 231 5.33 -14.99 -24.68
C SER A 231 6.65 -15.64 -24.24
N GLU A 232 7.04 -15.36 -22.99
CA GLU A 232 7.98 -16.25 -22.29
C GLU A 232 7.41 -17.67 -22.18
N GLU A 233 8.31 -18.64 -22.05
CA GLU A 233 7.96 -20.04 -21.89
C GLU A 233 7.61 -20.38 -20.43
N ILE A 234 6.64 -21.27 -20.24
CA ILE A 234 6.21 -21.76 -18.93
C ILE A 234 6.24 -23.28 -18.92
N THR A 235 6.95 -23.83 -17.94
CA THR A 235 6.96 -25.26 -17.68
C THR A 235 5.74 -25.67 -16.86
N VAL A 236 5.00 -26.65 -17.36
CA VAL A 236 3.86 -27.27 -16.68
C VAL A 236 4.36 -28.01 -15.46
N GLN A 237 3.79 -27.67 -14.30
CA GLN A 237 4.19 -28.23 -13.02
C GLN A 237 3.49 -29.57 -12.77
N PRO A 238 4.14 -30.52 -12.06
CA PRO A 238 3.45 -31.69 -11.55
C PRO A 238 2.26 -31.28 -10.69
N ARG A 239 1.15 -32.03 -10.80
CA ARG A 239 0.01 -31.83 -9.91
C ARG A 239 0.42 -32.13 -8.46
N PRO A 240 0.03 -31.29 -7.48
CA PRO A 240 0.25 -31.58 -6.07
C PRO A 240 -0.39 -32.92 -5.67
N ALA A 241 0.33 -33.71 -4.87
CA ALA A 241 -0.13 -35.03 -4.42
C ALA A 241 -1.39 -34.95 -3.53
N THR A 242 -1.58 -33.82 -2.84
CA THR A 242 -2.79 -33.51 -2.08
C THR A 242 -3.28 -32.12 -2.46
N ILE A 243 -4.60 -31.98 -2.62
CA ILE A 243 -5.25 -30.68 -2.85
C ILE A 243 -5.79 -30.22 -1.49
N PRO A 244 -5.29 -29.09 -0.93
CA PRO A 244 -5.76 -28.58 0.34
C PRO A 244 -7.28 -28.34 0.35
N THR A 245 -7.92 -28.60 1.48
CA THR A 245 -9.35 -28.27 1.63
C THR A 245 -9.47 -26.75 1.78
N PRO A 246 -10.24 -26.06 0.93
CA PRO A 246 -10.41 -24.62 1.07
C PRO A 246 -11.26 -24.28 2.31
N SER A 247 -11.19 -23.02 2.73
CA SER A 247 -12.03 -22.47 3.80
C SER A 247 -12.87 -21.31 3.26
N VAL A 248 -14.16 -21.30 3.53
CA VAL A 248 -15.03 -20.16 3.24
C VAL A 248 -14.92 -19.18 4.40
N ARG A 249 -14.61 -17.91 4.12
CA ARG A 249 -14.44 -16.90 5.17
C ARG A 249 -15.79 -16.54 5.78
N SER A 250 -15.84 -16.54 7.10
CA SER A 250 -17.01 -16.11 7.89
C SER A 250 -16.76 -14.76 8.54
N PRO A 251 -17.82 -14.00 8.90
CA PRO A 251 -19.25 -14.27 8.65
C PRO A 251 -19.64 -14.00 7.19
N LEU A 252 -20.76 -14.60 6.78
CA LEU A 252 -21.43 -14.32 5.51
C LEU A 252 -22.82 -13.77 5.82
N TYR A 253 -23.17 -12.64 5.20
CA TYR A 253 -24.46 -11.99 5.41
C TYR A 253 -25.38 -12.15 4.20
N GLU A 254 -26.68 -12.27 4.46
CA GLU A 254 -27.68 -12.34 3.39
C GLU A 254 -27.60 -11.14 2.43
N CYS A 255 -28.08 -11.35 1.20
CA CYS A 255 -27.97 -10.44 0.07
C CYS A 255 -26.56 -10.12 -0.42
N GLY A 256 -25.51 -10.55 0.29
CA GLY A 256 -24.15 -10.49 -0.22
C GLY A 256 -24.01 -11.24 -1.55
N VAL A 257 -23.18 -10.70 -2.44
CA VAL A 257 -22.91 -11.26 -3.78
C VAL A 257 -21.47 -11.72 -3.94
N ARG A 258 -20.67 -11.68 -2.86
CA ARG A 258 -19.26 -12.05 -2.86
C ARG A 258 -18.96 -13.02 -1.73
N VAL A 259 -18.21 -14.07 -2.04
CA VAL A 259 -17.74 -15.06 -1.08
C VAL A 259 -16.23 -15.15 -1.17
N VAL A 260 -15.54 -14.88 -0.07
CA VAL A 260 -14.07 -15.04 -0.02
C VAL A 260 -13.74 -16.46 0.38
N VAL A 261 -12.86 -17.09 -0.39
CA VAL A 261 -12.39 -18.46 -0.17
C VAL A 261 -10.88 -18.44 0.01
N ASP A 262 -10.41 -19.05 1.10
CA ASP A 262 -9.01 -19.13 1.54
C ASP A 262 -8.48 -20.57 1.43
N GLY A 263 -7.16 -20.73 1.62
CA GLY A 263 -6.49 -22.05 1.59
C GLY A 263 -6.34 -22.61 0.17
N LEU A 264 -6.18 -21.73 -0.81
CA LEU A 264 -6.17 -22.05 -2.22
C LEU A 264 -4.75 -22.26 -2.75
N LEU A 265 -4.62 -23.08 -3.79
CA LEU A 265 -3.40 -23.17 -4.59
C LEU A 265 -3.46 -22.15 -5.74
N PRO A 266 -2.42 -21.34 -5.99
CA PRO A 266 -2.36 -20.48 -7.16
C PRO A 266 -2.53 -21.29 -8.45
N GLY A 267 -3.44 -20.88 -9.33
CA GLY A 267 -3.85 -21.63 -10.51
C GLY A 267 -5.09 -22.51 -10.32
N ALA A 268 -5.62 -22.66 -9.10
CA ALA A 268 -6.83 -23.45 -8.87
C ALA A 268 -8.09 -22.80 -9.47
N GLN A 269 -9.02 -23.62 -9.96
CA GLN A 269 -10.40 -23.21 -10.15
C GLN A 269 -11.17 -23.39 -8.85
N VAL A 270 -11.87 -22.36 -8.39
CA VAL A 270 -12.60 -22.35 -7.11
C VAL A 270 -14.07 -22.29 -7.40
N TYR A 271 -14.84 -23.24 -6.86
CA TYR A 271 -16.28 -23.36 -7.06
C TYR A 271 -16.99 -23.15 -5.72
N VAL A 272 -18.04 -22.32 -5.70
CA VAL A 272 -18.84 -22.01 -4.52
C VAL A 272 -20.25 -22.54 -4.69
N TYR A 273 -20.78 -23.11 -3.62
CA TYR A 273 -22.10 -23.71 -3.57
C TYR A 273 -22.93 -23.15 -2.42
N GLN A 274 -24.23 -22.93 -2.64
CA GLN A 274 -25.22 -22.60 -1.61
C GLN A 274 -26.22 -23.75 -1.48
N ASN A 275 -26.24 -24.42 -0.33
CA ASN A 275 -27.01 -25.66 -0.08
C ASN A 275 -26.75 -26.74 -1.17
N GLY A 276 -25.51 -26.82 -1.66
CA GLY A 276 -25.12 -27.75 -2.73
C GLY A 276 -25.44 -27.29 -4.15
N PHE A 277 -26.13 -26.16 -4.35
CA PHE A 277 -26.33 -25.56 -5.67
C PHE A 277 -25.13 -24.70 -6.04
N TYR A 278 -24.60 -24.90 -7.24
CA TYR A 278 -23.52 -24.07 -7.78
C TYR A 278 -23.99 -22.61 -7.93
N VAL A 279 -23.26 -21.68 -7.33
CA VAL A 279 -23.60 -20.24 -7.35
C VAL A 279 -22.50 -19.37 -7.94
N GLY A 280 -21.28 -19.87 -8.14
CA GLY A 280 -20.21 -19.07 -8.74
C GLY A 280 -18.87 -19.78 -8.76
N HIS A 281 -17.95 -19.25 -9.55
CA HIS A 281 -16.56 -19.71 -9.57
C HIS A 281 -15.59 -18.57 -9.86
N ALA A 282 -14.31 -18.78 -9.53
CA ALA A 282 -13.22 -17.90 -9.90
C ALA A 282 -11.91 -18.70 -10.01
N TRP A 283 -10.89 -18.11 -10.66
CA TRP A 283 -9.53 -18.65 -10.62
C TRP A 283 -8.75 -18.02 -9.47
N ALA A 284 -8.07 -18.87 -8.69
CA ALA A 284 -7.18 -18.44 -7.62
C ALA A 284 -5.84 -17.96 -8.22
N ASN A 285 -5.55 -16.66 -8.12
CA ASN A 285 -4.20 -16.14 -8.45
C ASN A 285 -3.27 -16.12 -7.23
N SER A 286 -3.83 -16.35 -6.05
CA SER A 286 -3.13 -16.39 -4.76
C SER A 286 -3.77 -17.47 -3.90
N THR A 287 -3.42 -17.52 -2.62
CA THR A 287 -4.03 -18.44 -1.67
C THR A 287 -5.43 -18.03 -1.17
N SER A 288 -5.92 -16.90 -1.63
CA SER A 288 -7.28 -16.39 -1.39
C SER A 288 -7.88 -15.84 -2.68
N VAL A 289 -9.20 -16.01 -2.86
CA VAL A 289 -9.95 -15.41 -3.98
C VAL A 289 -11.33 -14.96 -3.51
N THR A 290 -11.79 -13.84 -4.06
CA THR A 290 -13.21 -13.43 -3.96
C THR A 290 -13.97 -14.00 -5.14
N VAL A 291 -14.97 -14.82 -4.87
CA VAL A 291 -15.89 -15.37 -5.87
C VAL A 291 -17.13 -14.49 -5.92
N LEU A 292 -17.44 -13.94 -7.10
CA LEU A 292 -18.74 -13.34 -7.37
C LEU A 292 -19.76 -14.47 -7.50
N ILE A 293 -20.87 -14.37 -6.79
CA ILE A 293 -21.92 -15.39 -6.76
C ILE A 293 -23.25 -14.85 -7.29
N GLY A 294 -24.03 -15.74 -7.89
CA GLY A 294 -25.41 -15.53 -8.30
C GLY A 294 -26.20 -16.84 -8.22
N PRO A 295 -27.35 -16.90 -7.54
CA PRO A 295 -28.05 -15.80 -6.85
C PRO A 295 -27.35 -15.35 -5.55
N ARG A 296 -27.80 -14.21 -4.99
CA ARG A 296 -27.31 -13.64 -3.72
C ARG A 296 -27.45 -14.60 -2.54
N LEU A 297 -26.66 -14.37 -1.50
CA LEU A 297 -26.69 -15.16 -0.26
C LEU A 297 -28.07 -15.12 0.41
N VAL A 298 -28.53 -16.27 0.91
CA VAL A 298 -29.84 -16.42 1.57
C VAL A 298 -29.64 -16.82 3.03
N ASN A 299 -30.26 -16.09 3.96
CA ASN A 299 -30.15 -16.35 5.40
C ASN A 299 -30.48 -17.82 5.75
N GLY A 300 -29.66 -18.42 6.61
CA GLY A 300 -29.79 -19.82 7.04
C GLY A 300 -29.29 -20.86 6.04
N CYS A 301 -28.94 -20.49 4.80
CA CYS A 301 -28.30 -21.41 3.87
C CYS A 301 -26.85 -21.68 4.25
N SER A 302 -26.36 -22.89 3.94
CA SER A 302 -24.95 -23.26 4.07
C SER A 302 -24.19 -22.96 2.79
N ILE A 303 -23.05 -22.28 2.92
CA ILE A 303 -22.09 -22.03 1.84
C ILE A 303 -20.90 -22.97 1.99
N THR A 304 -20.52 -23.62 0.89
CA THR A 304 -19.33 -24.45 0.80
C THR A 304 -18.52 -24.08 -0.44
N ALA A 305 -17.23 -24.38 -0.42
CA ALA A 305 -16.34 -24.23 -1.56
C ALA A 305 -15.51 -25.49 -1.79
N LEU A 306 -15.08 -25.70 -3.03
CA LEU A 306 -14.03 -26.66 -3.39
C LEU A 306 -13.08 -26.04 -4.40
N GLN A 307 -11.86 -26.55 -4.48
CA GLN A 307 -10.90 -26.14 -5.49
C GLN A 307 -10.52 -27.32 -6.40
N ARG A 308 -10.31 -27.05 -7.68
CA ARG A 308 -9.94 -28.00 -8.73
C ARG A 308 -8.58 -27.63 -9.32
N ILE A 309 -7.71 -28.63 -9.44
CA ILE A 309 -6.37 -28.50 -10.04
C ILE A 309 -6.19 -29.64 -11.04
N GLY A 310 -5.73 -29.35 -12.26
CA GLY A 310 -5.47 -30.40 -13.25
C GLY A 310 -6.69 -31.25 -13.59
N GLY A 311 -7.89 -30.67 -13.51
CA GLY A 311 -9.15 -31.39 -13.73
C GLY A 311 -9.61 -32.31 -12.59
N VAL A 312 -8.94 -32.31 -11.43
CA VAL A 312 -9.35 -33.10 -10.25
C VAL A 312 -9.83 -32.19 -9.12
N ASP A 313 -10.98 -32.56 -8.54
CA ASP A 313 -11.58 -31.86 -7.40
C ASP A 313 -10.91 -32.25 -6.08
N GLY A 314 -10.60 -31.25 -5.27
CA GLY A 314 -10.24 -31.42 -3.86
C GLY A 314 -11.46 -31.67 -2.97
N ALA A 315 -11.22 -31.81 -1.67
CA ALA A 315 -12.30 -31.92 -0.69
C ALA A 315 -13.11 -30.61 -0.58
N THR A 316 -14.39 -30.75 -0.24
CA THR A 316 -15.28 -29.61 0.04
C THR A 316 -14.99 -29.02 1.42
N SER A 317 -15.05 -27.70 1.53
CA SER A 317 -14.89 -26.96 2.78
C SER A 317 -15.94 -27.34 3.83
N SER A 318 -15.65 -27.04 5.09
CA SER A 318 -16.70 -26.99 6.11
C SER A 318 -17.76 -25.94 5.73
N PRO A 319 -19.05 -26.19 6.02
CA PRO A 319 -20.13 -25.27 5.68
C PRO A 319 -20.12 -24.03 6.58
N ILE A 320 -20.30 -22.85 5.98
CA ILE A 320 -20.57 -21.60 6.70
C ILE A 320 -22.03 -21.23 6.54
N THR A 321 -22.71 -20.97 7.65
CA THR A 321 -24.13 -20.56 7.62
C THR A 321 -24.23 -19.06 7.37
N VAL A 322 -25.03 -18.66 6.39
CA VAL A 322 -25.36 -17.27 6.11
C VAL A 322 -26.22 -16.71 7.25
N GLN A 323 -25.89 -15.52 7.72
CA GLN A 323 -26.55 -14.85 8.84
C GLN A 323 -27.34 -13.63 8.36
N SER A 324 -28.37 -13.26 9.12
CA SER A 324 -29.01 -11.94 9.02
C SER A 324 -28.18 -10.90 9.76
N LEU A 325 -28.07 -9.71 9.16
CA LEU A 325 -27.45 -8.57 9.81
C LEU A 325 -28.51 -7.81 10.63
N THR A 326 -28.20 -7.54 11.91
CA THR A 326 -29.14 -6.83 12.80
C THR A 326 -29.13 -5.32 12.59
N PHE A 327 -27.97 -4.74 12.27
CA PHE A 327 -27.82 -3.35 11.89
C PHE A 327 -26.60 -3.16 11.00
N LEU A 328 -26.65 -2.16 10.13
CA LEU A 328 -25.56 -1.82 9.23
C LEU A 328 -24.81 -0.59 9.78
N PRO A 329 -23.54 -0.71 10.22
CA PRO A 329 -22.79 0.39 10.83
C PRO A 329 -22.47 1.49 9.80
N ALA A 330 -22.24 2.72 10.26
CA ALA A 330 -21.68 3.77 9.42
C ALA A 330 -20.25 3.36 8.98
N PRO A 331 -19.91 3.47 7.69
CA PRO A 331 -18.54 3.26 7.25
C PRO A 331 -17.64 4.43 7.69
N THR A 332 -16.34 4.34 7.42
CA THR A 332 -15.36 5.40 7.74
C THR A 332 -14.49 5.69 6.54
N ILE A 333 -14.36 6.97 6.18
CA ILE A 333 -13.37 7.40 5.19
C ILE A 333 -11.98 7.30 5.82
N LEU A 334 -11.08 6.53 5.21
CA LEU A 334 -9.73 6.31 5.74
C LEU A 334 -8.74 7.35 5.17
N PRO A 335 -7.96 8.06 6.00
CA PRO A 335 -6.91 8.95 5.52
C PRO A 335 -5.75 8.18 4.88
N PRO A 336 -4.90 8.85 4.07
CA PRO A 336 -4.98 10.24 3.66
C PRO A 336 -5.98 10.46 2.52
N ILE A 337 -6.49 11.68 2.38
CA ILE A 337 -7.19 12.13 1.17
C ILE A 337 -6.22 13.04 0.40
N ARG A 338 -5.71 12.57 -0.75
CA ARG A 338 -4.65 13.27 -1.48
C ARG A 338 -5.21 14.03 -2.66
N LEU A 339 -4.75 15.26 -2.87
CA LEU A 339 -5.09 16.03 -4.06
C LEU A 339 -4.77 15.26 -5.34
N GLY A 340 -5.73 15.24 -6.27
CA GLY A 340 -5.62 14.53 -7.55
C GLY A 340 -5.83 13.01 -7.47
N GLU A 341 -6.07 12.44 -6.28
CA GLU A 341 -6.40 11.02 -6.15
C GLU A 341 -7.75 10.71 -6.82
N ARG A 342 -7.89 9.48 -7.37
CA ARG A 342 -9.09 9.03 -8.11
C ARG A 342 -9.82 7.87 -7.43
N SER A 343 -9.52 7.64 -6.16
CA SER A 343 -10.21 6.65 -5.35
C SER A 343 -10.23 7.07 -3.90
N ILE A 344 -11.28 6.68 -3.17
CA ILE A 344 -11.40 6.92 -1.73
C ILE A 344 -11.39 5.57 -1.02
N ARG A 345 -10.51 5.43 -0.03
CA ARG A 345 -10.48 4.22 0.82
C ARG A 345 -11.56 4.35 1.88
N VAL A 346 -12.46 3.36 1.92
CA VAL A 346 -13.55 3.29 2.88
C VAL A 346 -13.34 2.04 3.73
N GLY A 347 -13.20 2.23 5.04
CA GLY A 347 -13.11 1.17 6.04
C GLY A 347 -14.41 1.01 6.83
N GLY A 348 -14.46 0.00 7.70
CA GLY A 348 -15.65 -0.27 8.49
C GLY A 348 -16.82 -0.79 7.65
N VAL A 349 -16.51 -1.43 6.51
CA VAL A 349 -17.52 -1.94 5.58
C VAL A 349 -17.85 -3.38 5.92
N VAL A 350 -19.15 -3.70 5.94
CA VAL A 350 -19.63 -5.07 6.11
C VAL A 350 -19.36 -5.86 4.83
N PRO A 351 -18.68 -7.02 4.88
CA PRO A 351 -18.47 -7.85 3.70
C PRO A 351 -19.79 -8.19 3.00
N GLY A 352 -19.84 -7.98 1.68
CA GLY A 352 -21.01 -8.14 0.84
C GLY A 352 -21.84 -6.87 0.64
N ALA A 353 -21.58 -5.78 1.38
CA ALA A 353 -22.28 -4.52 1.22
C ALA A 353 -21.84 -3.74 -0.04
N TYR A 354 -22.77 -2.95 -0.58
CA TYR A 354 -22.52 -2.00 -1.65
C TYR A 354 -22.21 -0.63 -1.06
N VAL A 355 -21.05 -0.07 -1.38
CA VAL A 355 -20.56 1.21 -0.83
C VAL A 355 -20.76 2.33 -1.82
N GLN A 356 -21.20 3.47 -1.32
CA GLN A 356 -21.36 4.71 -2.09
C GLN A 356 -20.55 5.82 -1.41
N VAL A 357 -19.80 6.59 -2.20
CA VAL A 357 -19.03 7.76 -1.75
C VAL A 357 -19.62 9.01 -2.38
N SER A 358 -19.81 10.04 -1.56
CA SER A 358 -20.31 11.35 -1.99
C SER A 358 -19.31 12.47 -1.66
N ASP A 359 -19.06 13.38 -2.59
CA ASP A 359 -18.35 14.66 -2.37
C ASP A 359 -19.36 15.79 -2.23
N ARG A 360 -19.33 16.51 -1.09
CA ARG A 360 -20.25 17.63 -0.80
C ARG A 360 -21.74 17.28 -1.04
N GLY A 361 -22.11 16.03 -0.75
CA GLY A 361 -23.47 15.50 -0.89
C GLY A 361 -23.83 14.95 -2.28
N THR A 362 -22.94 15.02 -3.26
CA THR A 362 -23.13 14.42 -4.60
C THR A 362 -22.42 13.09 -4.67
N MET A 363 -23.10 12.02 -5.06
CA MET A 363 -22.47 10.70 -5.24
C MET A 363 -21.43 10.78 -6.37
N VAL A 364 -20.20 10.35 -6.07
CA VAL A 364 -19.05 10.40 -7.00
C VAL A 364 -18.45 9.04 -7.26
N GLY A 365 -18.79 8.00 -6.50
CA GLY A 365 -18.18 6.68 -6.67
C GLY A 365 -18.94 5.59 -5.94
N THR A 366 -18.83 4.36 -6.44
CA THR A 366 -19.44 3.17 -5.83
C THR A 366 -18.53 1.94 -5.94
N ALA A 367 -18.68 0.98 -5.03
CA ALA A 367 -17.98 -0.30 -5.09
C ALA A 367 -18.67 -1.39 -4.26
N ASP A 368 -18.62 -2.64 -4.71
CA ASP A 368 -18.96 -3.79 -3.86
C ASP A 368 -17.80 -4.13 -2.91
N ALA A 369 -18.12 -4.36 -1.65
CA ALA A 369 -17.13 -4.79 -0.66
C ALA A 369 -17.09 -6.32 -0.55
N ALA A 370 -15.91 -6.90 -0.77
CA ALA A 370 -15.61 -8.28 -0.41
C ALA A 370 -14.92 -8.39 0.97
N GLU A 371 -14.34 -7.29 1.42
CA GLU A 371 -13.49 -7.16 2.58
C GLU A 371 -13.91 -5.92 3.38
N VAL A 372 -13.32 -5.72 4.55
CA VAL A 372 -13.62 -4.61 5.47
C VAL A 372 -13.16 -3.23 5.00
N ILE A 373 -12.23 -3.21 4.05
CA ILE A 373 -11.73 -2.00 3.41
C ILE A 373 -11.95 -2.15 1.91
N VAL A 374 -12.55 -1.14 1.30
CA VAL A 374 -12.75 -1.06 -0.14
C VAL A 374 -12.17 0.26 -0.66
N SER A 375 -11.49 0.19 -1.80
CA SER A 375 -11.11 1.39 -2.56
C SER A 375 -12.23 1.69 -3.53
N VAL A 376 -12.93 2.80 -3.31
CA VAL A 376 -14.04 3.24 -4.15
C VAL A 376 -13.49 4.16 -5.24
N PRO A 377 -13.50 3.78 -6.52
CA PRO A 377 -13.14 4.70 -7.60
C PRO A 377 -14.10 5.89 -7.61
N ILE A 378 -13.59 7.09 -7.87
CA ILE A 378 -14.40 8.31 -7.95
C ILE A 378 -14.32 8.94 -9.35
N SER A 379 -15.44 9.50 -9.80
CA SER A 379 -15.63 10.05 -11.14
C SER A 379 -14.83 11.34 -11.39
N GLN A 380 -14.38 12.02 -10.35
CA GLN A 380 -13.57 13.24 -10.42
C GLN A 380 -12.35 13.13 -9.49
N PRO A 381 -11.19 13.68 -9.87
CA PRO A 381 -10.04 13.76 -8.95
C PRO A 381 -10.37 14.59 -7.71
N VAL A 382 -9.76 14.23 -6.57
CA VAL A 382 -9.88 14.99 -5.32
C VAL A 382 -9.39 16.44 -5.51
N GLU A 383 -10.23 17.40 -5.13
CA GLU A 383 -9.92 18.84 -5.13
C GLU A 383 -9.66 19.34 -3.69
N SER A 384 -9.11 20.56 -3.55
CA SER A 384 -8.80 21.13 -2.23
C SER A 384 -10.01 21.46 -1.35
N ASN A 385 -11.19 21.55 -1.94
CA ASN A 385 -12.45 21.77 -1.22
C ASN A 385 -13.36 20.53 -1.19
N SER A 386 -12.85 19.36 -1.60
CA SER A 386 -13.60 18.11 -1.52
C SER A 386 -13.85 17.73 -0.07
N VAL A 387 -15.05 17.25 0.22
CA VAL A 387 -15.46 16.74 1.54
C VAL A 387 -16.25 15.47 1.33
N PHE A 388 -15.62 14.33 1.64
CA PHE A 388 -16.21 13.03 1.36
C PHE A 388 -17.03 12.49 2.52
N THR A 389 -18.11 11.80 2.19
CA THR A 389 -18.87 10.92 3.09
C THR A 389 -19.12 9.59 2.39
N ALA A 390 -19.30 8.53 3.16
CA ALA A 390 -19.64 7.21 2.61
C ALA A 390 -20.88 6.63 3.29
N THR A 391 -21.65 5.87 2.53
CA THR A 391 -22.71 4.98 3.04
C THR A 391 -22.44 3.56 2.53
N GLN A 392 -23.01 2.58 3.23
CA GLN A 392 -23.06 1.21 2.74
C GLN A 392 -24.50 0.71 2.76
N THR A 393 -24.84 -0.17 1.82
CA THR A 393 -26.17 -0.76 1.68
C THR A 393 -26.07 -2.28 1.58
N LEU A 394 -26.88 -2.98 2.36
CA LEU A 394 -27.01 -4.44 2.31
C LEU A 394 -28.47 -4.83 2.55
N CYS A 395 -29.00 -5.76 1.75
CA CYS A 395 -30.43 -6.15 1.80
C CYS A 395 -31.44 -5.00 1.68
N GLY A 396 -31.07 -3.89 1.04
CA GLY A 396 -31.94 -2.71 0.92
C GLY A 396 -31.94 -1.80 2.15
N GLU A 397 -31.23 -2.17 3.22
CA GLU A 397 -30.95 -1.31 4.37
C GLU A 397 -29.69 -0.49 4.08
N THR A 398 -29.77 0.83 4.29
CA THR A 398 -28.64 1.76 4.11
C THR A 398 -28.20 2.28 5.48
N SER A 399 -26.89 2.31 5.72
CA SER A 399 -26.32 2.85 6.95
C SER A 399 -26.56 4.36 7.07
N THR A 400 -26.35 4.91 8.27
CA THR A 400 -26.08 6.36 8.36
C THR A 400 -24.80 6.69 7.59
N PRO A 401 -24.66 7.92 7.06
CA PRO A 401 -23.41 8.37 6.48
C PRO A 401 -22.26 8.31 7.49
N SER A 402 -21.04 8.12 6.98
CA SER A 402 -19.83 8.32 7.76
C SER A 402 -19.71 9.75 8.27
N GLU A 403 -18.84 9.97 9.25
CA GLU A 403 -18.28 11.30 9.49
C GLU A 403 -17.61 11.83 8.20
N THR A 404 -17.52 13.15 8.08
CA THR A 404 -16.84 13.80 6.95
C THR A 404 -15.36 13.42 6.94
N SER A 405 -14.81 13.23 5.74
CA SER A 405 -13.38 12.97 5.57
C SER A 405 -12.52 14.08 6.18
N PRO A 406 -11.27 13.77 6.57
CA PRO A 406 -10.25 14.79 6.77
C PRO A 406 -10.07 15.66 5.52
N ASP A 407 -9.52 16.85 5.71
CA ASP A 407 -9.24 17.77 4.62
C ASP A 407 -8.23 17.16 3.63
N PRO A 408 -8.44 17.35 2.31
CA PRO A 408 -7.47 16.94 1.31
C PRO A 408 -6.13 17.64 1.47
N HIS A 409 -5.03 16.89 1.38
CA HIS A 409 -3.68 17.46 1.44
C HIS A 409 -2.84 17.16 0.20
N ALA A 410 -1.81 17.99 0.01
CA ALA A 410 -0.88 17.88 -1.10
C ALA A 410 0.05 16.66 -0.96
N ASP A 411 0.54 16.15 -2.09
CA ASP A 411 1.60 15.14 -2.07
C ASP A 411 2.89 15.78 -1.51
N PRO A 412 3.44 15.27 -0.39
CA PRO A 412 4.64 15.85 0.22
C PRO A 412 5.90 15.74 -0.66
N GLY A 413 5.87 14.90 -1.70
CA GLY A 413 6.95 14.75 -2.68
C GLY A 413 6.98 15.83 -3.76
N LEU A 414 5.92 16.65 -3.89
CA LEU A 414 5.87 17.78 -4.81
C LEU A 414 6.42 19.06 -4.17
N PRO A 415 6.98 20.00 -4.96
CA PRO A 415 7.44 21.29 -4.44
C PRO A 415 6.32 22.07 -3.74
N GLY A 416 6.67 22.81 -2.69
CA GLY A 416 5.74 23.67 -1.96
C GLY A 416 5.53 25.03 -2.63
N SER A 417 4.82 25.93 -1.95
CA SER A 417 4.42 27.24 -2.48
C SER A 417 5.54 28.28 -2.56
N PHE A 418 6.64 28.11 -1.82
CA PHE A 418 7.75 29.04 -1.81
C PHE A 418 8.76 28.72 -2.92
N THR A 419 9.42 29.74 -3.45
CA THR A 419 10.59 29.55 -4.32
C THR A 419 11.85 29.48 -3.46
N PRO A 420 12.63 28.39 -3.46
CA PRO A 420 13.86 28.32 -2.70
C PRO A 420 14.95 29.23 -3.29
N ALA A 421 15.77 29.81 -2.42
CA ALA A 421 17.01 30.48 -2.83
C ALA A 421 18.04 29.48 -3.32
N SER A 422 18.96 29.91 -4.19
CA SER A 422 20.11 29.07 -4.53
C SER A 422 20.93 28.77 -3.28
N PRO A 423 21.31 27.50 -3.01
CA PRO A 423 22.19 27.16 -1.90
C PRO A 423 23.47 28.01 -1.91
N SER A 424 23.82 28.57 -0.77
CA SER A 424 24.99 29.47 -0.64
C SER A 424 25.79 29.16 0.61
N GLU A 425 27.12 29.15 0.48
CA GLU A 425 28.05 28.95 1.59
C GLU A 425 27.87 30.00 2.70
N ILE A 426 27.88 29.55 3.95
CA ILE A 426 27.98 30.43 5.11
C ILE A 426 29.30 30.18 5.85
N ALA A 427 30.02 31.25 6.15
CA ALA A 427 31.22 31.18 6.99
C ALA A 427 30.79 31.27 8.47
N GLY A 428 30.97 30.18 9.23
CA GLY A 428 30.64 30.12 10.67
C GLY A 428 31.85 30.20 11.60
N GLY A 429 33.07 30.38 11.09
CA GLY A 429 34.29 30.44 11.89
C GLY A 429 34.78 29.04 12.29
N SER A 430 35.22 28.90 13.54
CA SER A 430 35.77 27.65 14.07
C SER A 430 35.27 27.37 15.49
N PHE A 431 35.07 26.11 15.83
CA PHE A 431 34.61 25.64 17.13
C PHE A 431 35.61 24.65 17.74
N GLU A 432 35.99 24.87 19.00
CA GLU A 432 36.79 23.94 19.78
C GLU A 432 35.89 22.87 20.42
N VAL A 433 35.82 21.71 19.78
CA VAL A 433 35.09 20.56 20.34
C VAL A 433 35.86 20.04 21.56
N PRO A 434 35.24 19.97 22.75
CA PRO A 434 35.89 19.39 23.93
C PRO A 434 36.13 17.88 23.74
N PRO A 435 36.99 17.26 24.58
CA PRO A 435 37.10 15.80 24.60
C PRO A 435 35.74 15.15 24.82
N THR A 436 35.45 14.13 24.01
CA THR A 436 34.20 13.36 24.01
C THR A 436 34.49 11.90 24.36
N ARG A 437 33.44 11.06 24.44
CA ARG A 437 33.62 9.64 24.79
C ARG A 437 34.43 8.88 23.76
N ASP A 438 34.39 9.32 22.51
CA ASP A 438 34.97 8.63 21.37
C ASP A 438 36.17 9.39 20.77
N ALA A 439 36.30 10.71 20.94
CA ALA A 439 37.43 11.47 20.40
C ALA A 439 38.09 12.45 21.40
N PRO A 440 39.41 12.72 21.31
CA PRO A 440 40.04 13.83 22.03
C PRO A 440 39.46 15.18 21.59
N GLY A 441 39.78 16.28 22.29
CA GLY A 441 39.33 17.61 21.89
C GLY A 441 40.03 18.13 20.63
N PHE A 442 39.31 18.87 19.78
CA PHE A 442 39.86 19.46 18.55
C PHE A 442 38.99 20.58 17.95
N THR A 443 39.62 21.43 17.14
CA THR A 443 38.96 22.46 16.35
C THR A 443 38.27 21.91 15.09
N VAL A 444 37.03 22.31 14.84
CA VAL A 444 36.31 22.11 13.58
C VAL A 444 35.94 23.45 12.96
N GLY A 445 36.00 23.56 11.64
CA GLY A 445 35.34 24.63 10.90
C GLY A 445 33.83 24.52 11.08
N ILE A 446 33.17 25.68 11.19
CA ILE A 446 31.71 25.78 11.17
C ILE A 446 31.31 26.44 9.84
N GLY A 447 30.44 25.78 9.09
CA GLY A 447 30.02 26.25 7.77
C GLY A 447 29.13 25.25 7.04
N GLY A 448 28.88 25.52 5.78
CA GLY A 448 28.01 24.72 4.92
C GLY A 448 27.08 25.58 4.08
N GLU A 449 26.12 24.95 3.41
CA GLU A 449 25.20 25.65 2.51
C GLU A 449 23.86 25.96 3.17
N LEU A 450 23.48 27.23 3.14
CA LEU A 450 22.18 27.73 3.58
C LEU A 450 21.23 27.80 2.38
N THR A 451 20.00 27.31 2.56
CA THR A 451 18.87 27.40 1.62
C THR A 451 17.64 27.90 2.38
N PHE A 452 16.88 28.83 1.81
CA PHE A 452 15.73 29.44 2.47
C PHE A 452 14.63 29.82 1.46
N PRO A 453 13.38 30.05 1.91
CA PRO A 453 12.32 30.64 1.09
C PRO A 453 12.76 32.03 0.62
N ARG A 454 12.88 32.23 -0.70
CA ARG A 454 13.43 33.45 -1.29
C ARG A 454 12.35 34.51 -1.47
N ASP A 455 12.63 35.73 -1.05
CA ASP A 455 11.75 36.87 -1.30
C ASP A 455 11.54 37.05 -2.82
N PRO A 456 10.28 37.04 -3.31
CA PRO A 456 9.97 37.25 -4.72
C PRO A 456 10.48 38.58 -5.29
N SER A 457 10.64 39.59 -4.44
CA SER A 457 11.10 40.94 -4.79
C SER A 457 12.60 41.15 -4.60
N ASN A 458 13.29 40.30 -3.82
CA ASN A 458 14.72 40.39 -3.59
C ASN A 458 15.34 38.98 -3.48
N PRO A 459 16.02 38.49 -4.54
CA PRO A 459 16.53 37.13 -4.56
C PRO A 459 17.63 36.84 -3.52
N ASN A 460 18.17 37.87 -2.86
CA ASN A 460 19.19 37.75 -1.81
C ASN A 460 18.61 37.92 -0.39
N ALA A 461 17.28 37.95 -0.24
CA ALA A 461 16.60 38.04 1.05
C ALA A 461 15.70 36.82 1.29
N VAL A 462 15.50 36.50 2.56
CA VAL A 462 14.48 35.55 3.00
C VAL A 462 13.10 36.18 2.82
N ASP A 463 12.14 35.43 2.28
CA ASP A 463 10.75 35.86 2.15
C ASP A 463 10.15 36.15 3.53
N PRO A 464 9.78 37.40 3.85
CA PRO A 464 9.26 37.72 5.18
C PRO A 464 7.82 37.23 5.41
N SER A 465 7.09 36.82 4.36
CA SER A 465 5.66 36.51 4.46
C SER A 465 5.35 35.22 5.22
N GLY A 466 6.28 34.26 5.23
CA GLY A 466 6.19 33.03 6.01
C GLY A 466 7.08 33.02 7.27
N ALA A 467 7.79 34.12 7.57
CA ALA A 467 8.66 34.18 8.74
C ALA A 467 7.84 34.26 10.05
N PRO A 468 8.33 33.70 11.16
CA PRO A 468 9.57 32.92 11.27
C PRO A 468 9.41 31.47 10.75
N TYR A 469 10.45 30.93 10.12
CA TYR A 469 10.45 29.57 9.56
C TYR A 469 11.16 28.55 10.48
N PRO A 470 10.68 27.29 10.55
CA PRO A 470 11.42 26.20 11.18
C PRO A 470 12.84 26.05 10.60
N LEU A 471 13.79 25.65 11.45
CA LEU A 471 15.18 25.38 11.07
C LEU A 471 15.41 23.87 10.89
N VAL A 472 15.93 23.46 9.73
CA VAL A 472 16.37 22.09 9.46
C VAL A 472 17.88 22.04 9.24
N VAL A 473 18.58 21.23 10.03
CA VAL A 473 20.02 20.99 9.89
C VAL A 473 20.23 19.62 9.23
N VAL A 474 20.90 19.59 8.09
CA VAL A 474 21.23 18.39 7.31
C VAL A 474 22.71 18.06 7.46
N VAL A 475 23.03 16.80 7.78
CA VAL A 475 24.38 16.37 8.16
C VAL A 475 24.84 15.19 7.30
N HIS A 476 25.97 15.35 6.60
CA HIS A 476 26.54 14.27 5.81
C HIS A 476 27.28 13.21 6.65
N GLY A 477 27.51 12.05 6.03
CA GLY A 477 28.24 10.93 6.63
C GLY A 477 29.75 10.92 6.38
N ASN A 478 30.35 9.77 6.64
CA ASN A 478 31.76 9.52 6.34
C ASN A 478 32.02 9.45 4.85
N HIS A 479 33.09 10.09 4.40
CA HIS A 479 33.54 10.07 3.00
C HIS A 479 34.95 10.68 2.94
N ARG A 480 35.55 10.78 1.73
CA ARG A 480 36.84 11.46 1.56
C ARG A 480 36.75 12.93 1.97
N SER A 481 37.57 13.40 2.90
CA SER A 481 37.49 14.76 3.44
C SER A 481 37.67 15.89 2.41
N SER A 482 38.07 15.59 1.17
CA SER A 482 38.14 16.54 0.05
C SER A 482 36.82 16.70 -0.71
N ALA A 483 35.86 15.78 -0.57
CA ALA A 483 34.61 15.86 -1.33
C ALA A 483 33.63 16.81 -0.62
N PRO A 484 32.92 17.68 -1.35
CA PRO A 484 31.99 18.64 -0.75
C PRO A 484 30.63 17.98 -0.46
N SER A 485 30.60 16.94 0.37
CA SER A 485 29.42 16.07 0.51
C SER A 485 28.18 16.74 1.09
N TYR A 486 28.34 17.85 1.83
CA TYR A 486 27.23 18.69 2.26
C TYR A 486 26.43 19.25 1.07
N GLN A 487 27.08 19.47 -0.09
CA GLN A 487 26.41 19.91 -1.32
C GLN A 487 25.56 18.79 -1.97
N GLY A 488 25.66 17.55 -1.50
CA GLY A 488 24.91 16.42 -2.02
C GLY A 488 23.43 16.38 -1.63
N TYR A 489 23.00 17.29 -0.76
CA TYR A 489 21.62 17.40 -0.27
C TYR A 489 20.86 18.61 -0.81
N ARG A 490 21.40 19.33 -1.81
CA ARG A 490 20.74 20.49 -2.39
C ARG A 490 19.32 20.19 -2.89
N TYR A 491 19.10 18.99 -3.45
CA TYR A 491 17.75 18.55 -3.83
C TYR A 491 16.77 18.54 -2.64
N LEU A 492 17.25 18.15 -1.45
CA LEU A 492 16.46 18.06 -0.22
C LEU A 492 16.27 19.45 0.40
N THR A 493 17.33 20.24 0.53
CA THR A 493 17.22 21.59 1.13
C THR A 493 16.38 22.52 0.26
N ASN A 494 16.48 22.43 -1.07
CA ASN A 494 15.59 23.17 -1.97
C ASN A 494 14.13 22.73 -1.81
N HIS A 495 13.89 21.42 -1.66
CA HIS A 495 12.54 20.88 -1.47
C HIS A 495 11.94 21.39 -0.15
N LEU A 496 12.64 21.22 0.97
CA LEU A 496 12.16 21.68 2.27
C LEU A 496 11.99 23.20 2.34
N ALA A 497 12.88 23.98 1.72
CA ALA A 497 12.73 25.42 1.61
C ALA A 497 11.51 25.85 0.77
N SER A 498 11.15 25.09 -0.26
CA SER A 498 9.89 25.33 -0.99
C SER A 498 8.64 25.13 -0.12
N HIS A 499 8.76 24.36 0.97
CA HIS A 499 7.73 24.09 1.97
C HIS A 499 7.82 25.01 3.21
N GLY A 500 8.54 26.13 3.11
CA GLY A 500 8.60 27.12 4.20
C GLY A 500 9.53 26.71 5.35
N MET A 501 10.71 26.19 5.04
CA MET A 501 11.72 25.86 6.05
C MET A 501 13.05 26.53 5.70
N ILE A 502 13.80 26.99 6.71
CA ILE A 502 15.20 27.40 6.52
C ILE A 502 16.06 26.16 6.74
N CYS A 503 16.91 25.83 5.77
CA CYS A 503 17.75 24.64 5.81
C CYS A 503 19.23 25.01 5.77
N ILE A 504 20.04 24.30 6.55
CA ILE A 504 21.50 24.31 6.41
C ILE A 504 22.00 22.88 6.19
N SER A 505 22.83 22.67 5.18
CA SER A 505 23.60 21.44 5.03
C SER A 505 25.03 21.68 5.49
N VAL A 506 25.41 21.11 6.64
CA VAL A 506 26.65 21.49 7.35
C VAL A 506 27.87 20.74 6.82
N ASP A 507 29.01 21.43 6.75
CA ASP A 507 30.30 20.83 6.41
C ASP A 507 31.00 20.31 7.68
N LEU A 508 31.15 18.99 7.77
CA LEU A 508 31.87 18.29 8.83
C LEU A 508 33.07 17.50 8.28
N ASN A 509 33.67 17.95 7.17
CA ASN A 509 34.84 17.33 6.55
C ASN A 509 36.06 17.32 7.47
N ASP A 510 36.22 18.32 8.33
CA ASP A 510 37.28 18.35 9.34
C ASP A 510 37.22 17.17 10.31
N ILE A 511 36.00 16.69 10.62
CA ILE A 511 35.81 15.50 11.45
C ILE A 511 36.19 14.25 10.66
N ASN A 512 35.81 14.15 9.37
CA ASN A 512 36.19 13.02 8.51
C ASN A 512 37.72 12.93 8.30
N GLY A 513 38.40 14.06 8.09
CA GLY A 513 39.83 14.11 7.78
C GLY A 513 40.74 13.68 8.93
N ARG A 514 40.20 13.57 10.15
CA ARG A 514 40.95 13.18 11.36
C ARG A 514 40.99 11.68 11.62
N SER A 515 40.27 10.87 10.84
CA SER A 515 40.30 9.38 10.79
C SER A 515 40.91 8.68 12.01
N ILE A 516 40.20 8.70 13.13
CA ILE A 516 40.44 7.77 14.24
C ILE A 516 39.26 6.78 14.22
N ASP A 517 39.55 5.49 14.14
CA ASP A 517 38.60 4.40 13.89
C ASP A 517 37.26 4.57 14.63
N PHE A 518 36.17 4.83 13.88
CA PHE A 518 34.80 4.99 14.40
C PHE A 518 34.62 5.99 15.55
N THR A 519 35.50 6.99 15.63
CA THR A 519 35.41 8.07 16.62
C THR A 519 34.86 9.38 16.04
N GLY A 520 34.45 10.29 16.92
CA GLY A 520 33.99 11.63 16.57
C GLY A 520 32.51 11.71 16.21
N LEU A 521 31.72 10.67 16.49
CA LEU A 521 30.26 10.68 16.39
C LEU A 521 29.64 11.59 17.47
N ASP A 522 30.18 11.52 18.69
CA ASP A 522 29.75 12.39 19.80
C ASP A 522 30.21 13.85 19.53
N ALA A 523 31.42 14.01 18.97
CA ALA A 523 31.94 15.28 18.48
C ALA A 523 31.08 15.91 17.37
N ARG A 524 30.54 15.10 16.43
CA ARG A 524 29.55 15.57 15.44
C ARG A 524 28.32 16.14 16.12
N GLY A 525 27.80 15.45 17.14
CA GLY A 525 26.67 15.92 17.93
C GLY A 525 26.90 17.32 18.49
N LEU A 526 28.07 17.56 19.10
CA LEU A 526 28.44 18.89 19.62
C LEU A 526 28.61 19.94 18.51
N ALA A 527 29.24 19.59 17.38
CA ALA A 527 29.38 20.49 16.24
C ALA A 527 28.01 20.90 15.65
N ILE A 528 27.05 19.98 15.57
CA ILE A 528 25.68 20.26 15.12
C ILE A 528 25.01 21.29 16.06
N LEU A 529 25.12 21.11 17.38
CA LEU A 529 24.57 22.04 18.36
C LEU A 529 25.20 23.44 18.25
N GLU A 530 26.48 23.52 17.90
CA GLU A 530 27.15 24.80 17.67
C GLU A 530 26.66 25.51 16.40
N HIS A 531 26.41 24.76 15.31
CA HIS A 531 25.78 25.33 14.10
C HIS A 531 24.41 25.94 14.43
N ILE A 532 23.59 25.24 15.23
CA ILE A 532 22.30 25.75 15.70
C ILE A 532 22.50 27.04 16.48
N ARG A 533 23.42 27.05 17.45
CA ARG A 533 23.71 28.24 18.27
C ARG A 533 24.05 29.45 17.41
N ILE A 534 24.93 29.28 16.41
CA ILE A 534 25.37 30.37 15.51
C ILE A 534 24.21 30.87 14.64
N LEU A 535 23.38 29.99 14.10
CA LEU A 535 22.21 30.41 13.31
C LEU A 535 21.18 31.17 14.16
N LEU A 536 20.97 30.75 15.40
CA LEU A 536 20.09 31.47 16.33
C LEU A 536 20.69 32.81 16.79
N GLU A 537 22.02 32.91 16.93
CA GLU A 537 22.70 34.18 17.17
C GLU A 537 22.51 35.14 15.98
N ARG A 538 22.68 34.66 14.75
CA ARG A 538 22.39 35.43 13.52
C ARG A 538 20.92 35.85 13.44
N ASN A 539 20.00 35.00 13.87
CA ASN A 539 18.58 35.35 13.98
C ASN A 539 18.31 36.55 14.90
N THR A 540 19.13 36.73 15.95
CA THR A 540 19.03 37.88 16.86
C THR A 540 19.87 39.09 16.45
N THR A 541 20.73 38.96 15.44
CA THR A 541 21.69 40.01 15.06
C THR A 541 21.07 40.98 14.05
N SER A 542 20.89 42.24 14.44
CA SER A 542 20.35 43.27 13.53
C SER A 542 21.23 43.45 12.28
N GLY A 543 20.61 43.43 11.11
CA GLY A 543 21.29 43.56 9.82
C GLY A 543 21.82 42.25 9.23
N ASP A 544 21.70 41.11 9.94
CA ASP A 544 21.94 39.80 9.34
C ASP A 544 20.77 39.41 8.42
N LEU A 545 21.06 38.63 7.38
CA LEU A 545 20.09 38.00 6.48
C LEU A 545 19.00 37.22 7.23
N LEU A 546 19.38 36.57 8.33
CA LEU A 546 18.49 35.71 9.11
C LEU A 546 17.76 36.44 10.23
N HIS A 547 17.91 37.76 10.36
CA HIS A 547 17.34 38.50 11.48
C HIS A 547 15.81 38.37 11.56
N ASN A 548 15.30 37.78 12.65
CA ASN A 548 13.89 37.42 12.88
C ASN A 548 13.28 36.45 11.85
N MET A 549 14.10 35.68 11.14
CA MET A 549 13.63 34.75 10.10
C MET A 549 13.50 33.30 10.60
N ILE A 550 14.20 32.92 11.68
CA ILE A 550 14.19 31.53 12.19
C ILE A 550 13.26 31.41 13.40
N ASP A 551 12.42 30.38 13.40
CA ASP A 551 11.67 29.94 14.57
C ASP A 551 12.54 29.02 15.45
N ALA A 552 13.06 29.58 16.53
CA ALA A 552 13.91 28.86 17.48
C ALA A 552 13.17 27.74 18.26
N ASN A 553 11.84 27.65 18.16
CA ASN A 553 11.04 26.61 18.82
C ASN A 553 10.83 25.37 17.94
N ASN A 554 11.18 25.43 16.66
CA ASN A 554 10.96 24.38 15.69
C ASN A 554 12.26 24.05 14.96
N ILE A 555 13.08 23.18 15.58
CA ILE A 555 14.35 22.72 15.02
C ILE A 555 14.25 21.23 14.68
N GLY A 556 14.65 20.86 13.47
CA GLY A 556 14.71 19.47 13.00
C GLY A 556 16.10 19.10 12.53
N LEU A 557 16.44 17.83 12.69
CA LEU A 557 17.74 17.31 12.29
C LEU A 557 17.56 16.20 11.26
N VAL A 558 18.35 16.23 10.20
CA VAL A 558 18.47 15.15 9.21
C VAL A 558 19.94 14.75 9.14
N GLY A 559 20.25 13.46 9.20
CA GLY A 559 21.64 13.01 9.14
C GLY A 559 21.77 11.71 8.37
N HIS A 560 22.84 11.56 7.59
CA HIS A 560 23.07 10.35 6.79
C HIS A 560 24.30 9.57 7.28
N SER A 561 24.21 8.24 7.41
CA SER A 561 25.34 7.37 7.78
C SER A 561 25.87 7.75 9.17
N ARG A 562 27.18 8.01 9.32
CA ARG A 562 27.74 8.61 10.55
C ARG A 562 27.10 9.95 10.96
N GLY A 563 26.59 10.71 9.99
CA GLY A 563 25.81 11.92 10.25
C GLY A 563 24.43 11.60 10.84
N GLY A 564 23.84 10.46 10.49
CA GLY A 564 22.58 9.96 11.04
C GLY A 564 22.68 9.61 12.52
N GLU A 565 23.78 8.96 12.91
CA GLU A 565 24.09 8.77 14.33
C GLU A 565 24.48 10.09 15.02
N GLY A 566 25.20 10.97 14.31
CA GLY A 566 25.57 12.30 14.82
C GLY A 566 24.37 13.18 15.20
N VAL A 567 23.25 13.11 14.48
CA VAL A 567 22.03 13.85 14.86
C VAL A 567 21.34 13.24 16.09
N VAL A 568 21.42 11.93 16.29
CA VAL A 568 20.98 11.27 17.53
C VAL A 568 21.88 11.72 18.69
N ALA A 569 23.21 11.75 18.48
CA ALA A 569 24.18 12.27 19.46
C ALA A 569 23.94 13.74 19.81
N ALA A 570 23.55 14.57 18.83
CA ALA A 570 23.23 15.97 19.07
C ALA A 570 22.06 16.11 20.05
N GLN A 571 21.01 15.31 19.90
CA GLN A 571 19.88 15.33 20.82
C GLN A 571 20.22 14.78 22.20
N ASP A 572 20.98 13.68 22.29
CA ASP A 572 21.47 13.16 23.57
C ASP A 572 22.28 14.23 24.34
N ASN A 573 23.21 14.90 23.65
CA ASN A 573 23.96 16.00 24.24
C ASN A 573 23.10 17.22 24.56
N ASN A 574 22.07 17.51 23.76
CA ASN A 574 21.12 18.58 24.06
C ASN A 574 20.37 18.31 25.38
N LEU A 575 19.95 17.07 25.63
CA LEU A 575 19.27 16.68 26.86
C LEU A 575 20.17 16.79 28.11
N LYS A 576 21.48 16.63 27.96
CA LYS A 576 22.47 16.83 29.04
C LYS A 576 22.67 18.30 29.42
N ARG A 577 22.26 19.26 28.57
CA ARG A 577 22.34 20.69 28.87
C ARG A 577 21.32 21.09 29.95
N PRO A 578 21.57 22.16 30.71
CA PRO A 578 20.56 22.76 31.58
C PRO A 578 19.28 23.06 30.79
N ALA A 579 18.11 22.81 31.39
CA ALA A 579 16.83 22.92 30.67
C ALA A 579 16.61 24.27 29.97
N ALA A 580 17.11 25.37 30.55
CA ALA A 580 17.02 26.71 29.98
C ALA A 580 17.90 26.94 28.74
N ASP A 581 18.93 26.13 28.54
CA ASP A 581 19.91 26.24 27.44
C ASP A 581 19.70 25.18 26.36
N ARG A 582 18.63 24.38 26.47
CA ARG A 582 18.29 23.33 25.49
C ARG A 582 17.70 23.96 24.25
N PHE A 583 18.10 23.45 23.10
CA PHE A 583 17.44 23.77 21.84
C PHE A 583 16.14 22.98 21.71
N ASN A 584 15.13 23.57 21.09
CA ASN A 584 13.83 22.94 20.87
C ASN A 584 13.87 22.03 19.63
N ILE A 585 14.59 20.90 19.74
CA ILE A 585 14.66 19.88 18.69
C ILE A 585 13.36 19.06 18.72
N LYS A 586 12.53 19.21 17.67
CA LYS A 586 11.18 18.62 17.56
C LYS A 586 11.11 17.30 16.80
N GLY A 587 12.16 16.94 16.06
CA GLY A 587 12.21 15.66 15.36
C GLY A 587 13.56 15.41 14.70
N ILE A 588 13.91 14.13 14.56
CA ILE A 588 15.19 13.68 13.99
C ILE A 588 14.94 12.64 12.92
N VAL A 589 15.62 12.80 11.78
CA VAL A 589 15.52 11.91 10.62
C VAL A 589 16.89 11.33 10.24
N PRO A 590 17.29 10.18 10.81
CA PRO A 590 18.49 9.49 10.36
C PRO A 590 18.24 8.69 9.07
N ILE A 591 19.06 8.92 8.06
CA ILE A 591 19.14 8.15 6.81
C ILE A 591 20.29 7.15 6.98
N ALA A 592 20.00 5.86 6.88
CA ALA A 592 20.95 4.76 7.01
C ALA A 592 22.00 4.97 8.13
N PRO A 593 21.58 5.28 9.39
CA PRO A 593 22.52 5.66 10.43
C PRO A 593 23.43 4.51 10.86
N THR A 594 24.69 4.81 11.20
CA THR A 594 25.52 3.91 12.00
C THR A 594 24.99 3.82 13.43
N ASN A 595 25.51 2.90 14.24
CA ASN A 595 25.08 2.71 15.63
C ASN A 595 26.26 2.42 16.60
N GLY A 596 27.43 3.01 16.36
CA GLY A 596 28.66 2.76 17.13
C GLY A 596 28.69 3.32 18.56
N LEU A 597 27.80 4.27 18.91
CA LEU A 597 27.68 4.87 20.24
C LEU A 597 26.62 4.21 21.13
N ASP A 598 25.91 3.20 20.60
CA ASP A 598 24.96 2.37 21.35
C ASP A 598 23.85 3.20 22.03
N PHE A 599 23.33 4.22 21.35
CA PHE A 599 22.34 5.13 21.93
C PHE A 599 21.00 4.44 22.22
N ARG A 600 20.45 4.72 23.40
CA ARG A 600 19.01 4.68 23.66
C ARG A 600 18.44 6.06 23.41
N HIS A 601 17.76 6.25 22.29
CA HIS A 601 17.29 7.56 21.86
C HIS A 601 16.12 8.06 22.72
N GLN A 602 16.20 9.33 23.13
CA GLN A 602 15.30 9.94 24.12
C GLN A 602 14.73 11.29 23.66
N GLY A 603 13.55 11.60 24.18
CA GLY A 603 13.02 12.96 24.26
C GLY A 603 12.42 13.60 23.00
N THR A 604 12.60 13.04 21.80
CA THR A 604 11.99 13.60 20.56
C THR A 604 11.60 12.51 19.55
N PRO A 605 10.58 12.72 18.71
CA PRO A 605 10.22 11.81 17.62
C PRO A 605 11.41 11.43 16.72
N LEU A 606 11.49 10.14 16.39
CA LEU A 606 12.55 9.55 15.57
C LEU A 606 11.94 8.95 14.30
N PHE A 607 12.48 9.31 13.13
CA PHE A 607 12.07 8.71 11.85
C PHE A 607 13.29 8.22 11.06
N ILE A 608 13.45 6.91 10.88
CA ILE A 608 14.60 6.34 10.16
C ILE A 608 14.25 5.99 8.72
N ILE A 609 15.14 6.32 7.78
CA ILE A 609 15.07 5.87 6.39
C ILE A 609 16.19 4.85 6.17
N TYR A 610 15.86 3.62 5.76
CA TYR A 610 16.88 2.58 5.55
C TYR A 610 16.62 1.69 4.33
N GLY A 611 17.68 1.30 3.64
CA GLY A 611 17.62 0.52 2.40
C GLY A 611 18.06 -0.93 2.56
N SER A 612 17.38 -1.86 1.88
CA SER A 612 17.76 -3.28 1.92
C SER A 612 19.07 -3.58 1.20
N ALA A 613 19.42 -2.79 0.18
CA ALA A 613 20.62 -2.94 -0.64
C ALA A 613 21.81 -2.10 -0.16
N ASP A 614 21.67 -1.42 0.98
CA ASP A 614 22.76 -0.67 1.63
C ASP A 614 24.00 -1.55 1.84
N ALA A 615 25.11 -1.18 1.22
CA ALA A 615 26.36 -1.93 1.26
C ALA A 615 27.33 -1.50 2.36
N ASP A 616 27.16 -0.30 2.89
CA ASP A 616 28.08 0.31 3.85
C ASP A 616 27.58 0.01 5.27
N VAL A 617 26.39 0.51 5.59
CA VAL A 617 25.68 0.22 6.84
C VAL A 617 24.76 -0.97 6.62
N SER A 618 25.38 -2.12 6.37
CA SER A 618 24.71 -3.28 5.77
C SER A 618 23.62 -3.95 6.61
N GLY A 619 23.57 -3.73 7.92
CA GLY A 619 22.66 -4.42 8.84
C GLY A 619 23.02 -5.88 9.07
N GLY A 620 24.20 -6.33 8.64
CA GLY A 620 24.65 -7.73 8.78
C GLY A 620 25.34 -8.05 10.10
N THR A 621 25.70 -7.05 10.90
CA THR A 621 26.28 -7.21 12.24
C THR A 621 25.81 -6.08 13.15
N ASP A 622 25.85 -6.28 14.46
CA ASP A 622 25.46 -5.27 15.46
C ASP A 622 26.17 -3.93 15.29
N PHE A 623 27.36 -3.89 14.67
CA PHE A 623 28.14 -2.67 14.53
C PHE A 623 27.70 -1.76 13.36
N VAL A 624 26.89 -2.28 12.44
CA VAL A 624 26.41 -1.56 11.26
C VAL A 624 24.92 -1.79 11.06
N ASN A 625 24.14 -1.64 12.13
CA ASN A 625 22.73 -2.05 12.15
C ASN A 625 21.77 -0.92 12.58
N PRO A 626 21.11 -0.24 11.63
CA PRO A 626 20.19 0.86 11.92
C PRO A 626 18.94 0.45 12.71
N PHE A 627 18.56 -0.83 12.68
CA PHE A 627 17.40 -1.33 13.42
C PHE A 627 17.60 -1.20 14.93
N LEU A 628 18.85 -1.25 15.42
CA LEU A 628 19.17 -1.08 16.84
C LEU A 628 18.79 0.31 17.36
N ILE A 629 19.01 1.36 16.56
CA ILE A 629 18.61 2.73 16.96
C ILE A 629 17.08 2.82 17.03
N TYR A 630 16.38 2.17 16.10
CA TYR A 630 14.92 2.13 16.13
C TYR A 630 14.42 1.38 17.37
N ASP A 631 14.84 0.12 17.55
CA ASP A 631 14.34 -0.75 18.61
C ASP A 631 14.58 -0.12 19.99
N ARG A 632 15.74 0.51 20.21
CA ARG A 632 16.15 1.17 21.47
C ARG A 632 15.59 2.58 21.70
N SER A 633 14.75 3.11 20.79
CA SER A 633 14.15 4.43 20.96
C SER A 633 12.96 4.40 21.92
N GLU A 634 12.91 5.37 22.84
CA GLU A 634 11.91 5.48 23.92
C GLU A 634 10.80 6.50 23.64
N ARG A 635 10.68 6.97 22.40
CA ARG A 635 9.64 7.92 21.96
C ARG A 635 8.92 7.40 20.73
N LEU A 636 7.98 8.20 20.22
CA LEU A 636 7.39 7.97 18.91
C LEU A 636 8.50 7.66 17.92
N LYS A 637 8.46 6.46 17.35
CA LYS A 637 9.49 5.94 16.45
C LYS A 637 8.86 5.40 15.19
N ALA A 638 9.38 5.85 14.07
CA ALA A 638 9.02 5.40 12.74
C ALA A 638 10.27 4.94 11.98
N MET A 639 10.12 3.96 11.10
CA MET A 639 11.13 3.60 10.12
C MET A 639 10.45 3.23 8.80
N ILE A 640 11.02 3.69 7.69
CA ILE A 640 10.76 3.07 6.39
C ILE A 640 11.95 2.20 5.98
N PHE A 641 11.66 0.93 5.69
CA PHE A 641 12.59 -0.02 5.10
C PHE A 641 12.28 -0.18 3.61
N ILE A 642 13.22 0.20 2.76
CA ILE A 642 13.01 0.35 1.32
C ILE A 642 13.78 -0.76 0.60
N HIS A 643 13.07 -1.67 -0.06
CA HIS A 643 13.76 -2.67 -0.87
C HIS A 643 14.50 -2.01 -2.05
N HIS A 644 15.66 -2.56 -2.38
CA HIS A 644 16.55 -2.10 -3.46
C HIS A 644 17.19 -0.72 -3.26
N ALA A 645 16.85 0.02 -2.19
CA ALA A 645 17.55 1.25 -1.85
C ALA A 645 18.97 0.95 -1.32
N ARG A 646 19.92 1.77 -1.74
CA ARG A 646 21.36 1.68 -1.48
C ARG A 646 21.84 2.88 -0.66
N HIS A 647 23.01 2.77 -0.05
CA HIS A 647 23.57 3.76 0.86
C HIS A 647 23.78 5.12 0.17
N ASN A 648 24.54 5.15 -0.92
CA ASN A 648 24.97 6.41 -1.53
C ASN A 648 23.86 7.11 -2.32
N GLY A 649 22.77 6.41 -2.63
CA GLY A 649 21.69 6.93 -3.48
C GLY A 649 21.05 8.23 -2.98
N PHE A 650 21.12 8.50 -1.68
CA PHE A 650 20.56 9.70 -1.04
C PHE A 650 21.46 10.96 -1.12
N ASN A 651 22.70 10.85 -1.61
CA ASN A 651 23.62 11.97 -1.71
C ASN A 651 24.14 12.15 -3.15
N GLU A 652 23.85 13.30 -3.75
CA GLU A 652 24.21 13.58 -5.15
C GLU A 652 25.70 13.70 -5.43
N VAL A 653 26.54 13.88 -4.40
CA VAL A 653 28.00 13.92 -4.56
C VAL A 653 28.55 12.50 -4.60
N TRP A 654 28.03 11.58 -3.78
CA TRP A 654 28.54 10.20 -3.62
C TRP A 654 28.20 9.26 -4.79
N VAL A 655 27.42 9.75 -5.75
CA VAL A 655 27.02 9.03 -6.96
C VAL A 655 27.60 9.65 -8.22
N ARG A 656 28.51 10.63 -8.07
CA ARG A 656 29.23 11.24 -9.19
C ARG A 656 30.41 10.37 -9.61
N PRO A 657 30.75 10.38 -10.92
CA PRO A 657 31.97 9.76 -11.42
C PRO A 657 33.19 10.11 -10.58
N GLY A 658 33.86 9.10 -10.02
CA GLY A 658 35.08 9.24 -9.20
C GLY A 658 34.86 9.38 -7.68
N GLU A 659 33.61 9.62 -7.24
CA GLU A 659 33.20 9.57 -5.84
C GLU A 659 32.37 8.30 -5.53
N GLU A 660 31.87 7.59 -6.54
CA GLU A 660 31.19 6.32 -6.33
C GLU A 660 32.12 5.24 -5.76
N ASN A 661 31.81 4.75 -4.56
CA ASN A 661 32.55 3.71 -3.86
C ASN A 661 31.66 2.56 -3.36
N GLU A 662 30.36 2.61 -3.66
CA GLU A 662 29.37 1.60 -3.28
C GLU A 662 29.13 0.61 -4.43
N PRO A 663 29.15 -0.71 -4.19
CA PRO A 663 28.71 -1.70 -5.17
C PRO A 663 27.23 -1.51 -5.57
N ILE A 664 26.95 -1.40 -6.87
CA ILE A 664 25.59 -1.31 -7.40
C ILE A 664 25.10 -2.72 -7.72
N LEU A 665 24.05 -3.18 -7.02
CA LEU A 665 23.45 -4.48 -7.24
C LEU A 665 22.39 -4.42 -8.34
N PRO A 666 22.12 -5.54 -9.04
CA PRO A 666 21.00 -5.62 -9.98
C PRO A 666 19.69 -5.21 -9.32
N GLY A 667 18.90 -4.39 -10.02
CA GLY A 667 17.61 -3.91 -9.52
C GLY A 667 17.69 -2.77 -8.48
N SER A 668 18.88 -2.30 -8.10
CA SER A 668 19.01 -1.14 -7.20
C SER A 668 18.28 0.10 -7.72
N LEU A 669 17.66 0.85 -6.80
CA LEU A 669 17.00 2.11 -7.14
C LEU A 669 17.99 3.14 -7.70
N SER A 670 17.53 3.98 -8.61
CA SER A 670 18.31 5.08 -9.17
C SER A 670 18.48 6.22 -8.14
N PRO A 671 19.50 7.08 -8.27
CA PRO A 671 19.63 8.26 -7.39
C PRO A 671 18.38 9.13 -7.35
N ALA A 672 17.72 9.36 -8.51
CA ALA A 672 16.49 10.14 -8.57
C ALA A 672 15.34 9.51 -7.76
N GLN A 673 15.24 8.18 -7.73
CA GLN A 673 14.25 7.46 -6.92
C GLN A 673 14.53 7.61 -5.42
N HIS A 674 15.79 7.51 -5.00
CA HIS A 674 16.18 7.78 -3.59
C HIS A 674 15.81 9.20 -3.16
N GLN A 675 16.11 10.18 -4.02
CA GLN A 675 15.77 11.59 -3.76
C GLN A 675 14.26 11.80 -3.68
N ALA A 676 13.47 11.18 -4.55
CA ALA A 676 12.01 11.27 -4.51
C ALA A 676 11.45 10.74 -3.19
N ILE A 677 11.96 9.59 -2.71
CA ILE A 677 11.59 9.00 -1.43
C ILE A 677 11.99 9.92 -0.27
N ALA A 678 13.23 10.41 -0.24
CA ALA A 678 13.72 11.31 0.80
C ALA A 678 12.90 12.62 0.85
N LYS A 679 12.66 13.28 -0.29
CA LYS A 679 11.84 14.49 -0.35
C LYS A 679 10.45 14.28 0.24
N ALA A 680 9.76 13.20 -0.18
CA ALA A 680 8.39 12.96 0.24
C ALA A 680 8.28 12.64 1.74
N TYR A 681 9.07 11.69 2.23
CA TYR A 681 8.94 11.25 3.62
C TYR A 681 9.54 12.23 4.63
N ILE A 682 10.68 12.87 4.31
CA ILE A 682 11.27 13.88 5.20
C ILE A 682 10.38 15.12 5.29
N ASN A 683 9.82 15.57 4.16
CA ASN A 683 8.86 16.67 4.17
C ASN A 683 7.60 16.28 4.96
N ALA A 684 6.98 15.13 4.68
CA ALA A 684 5.81 14.65 5.44
C ALA A 684 6.05 14.65 6.95
N PHE A 685 7.26 14.26 7.39
CA PHE A 685 7.61 14.20 8.79
C PHE A 685 7.66 15.61 9.40
N PHE A 686 8.31 16.55 8.72
CA PHE A 686 8.36 17.94 9.15
C PHE A 686 7.04 18.70 9.03
N GLN A 687 6.18 18.35 8.07
CA GLN A 687 4.78 18.83 8.03
C GLN A 687 4.04 18.45 9.31
N SER A 688 4.15 17.18 9.73
CA SER A 688 3.57 16.73 11.00
C SER A 688 4.19 17.43 12.21
N VAL A 689 5.52 17.41 12.36
CA VAL A 689 6.16 17.86 13.62
C VAL A 689 6.28 19.37 13.80
N PHE A 690 6.31 20.18 12.73
CA PHE A 690 6.42 21.64 12.83
C PHE A 690 5.10 22.36 12.59
N PHE A 691 4.32 21.90 11.62
CA PHE A 691 3.12 22.60 11.16
C PHE A 691 1.83 21.99 11.71
N ASN A 692 1.94 20.93 12.53
CA ASN A 692 0.82 20.22 13.14
C ASN A 692 -0.16 19.64 12.10
N CYS A 693 0.38 19.28 10.94
CA CYS A 693 -0.34 18.61 9.85
C CYS A 693 -0.35 17.09 10.11
N SER A 694 -1.13 16.65 11.09
CA SER A 694 -1.23 15.23 11.48
C SER A 694 -1.71 14.30 10.37
N GLU A 695 -2.33 14.82 9.32
CA GLU A 695 -2.76 14.06 8.14
C GLU A 695 -1.60 13.40 7.38
N TYR A 696 -0.35 13.86 7.58
CA TYR A 696 0.84 13.22 7.04
C TYR A 696 1.31 12.01 7.87
N ASP A 697 0.82 11.82 9.10
CA ASP A 697 1.27 10.73 10.00
C ASP A 697 1.01 9.35 9.42
N VAL A 698 -0.03 9.23 8.58
CA VAL A 698 -0.41 7.98 7.90
C VAL A 698 0.71 7.41 7.04
N TYR A 699 1.63 8.24 6.53
CA TYR A 699 2.77 7.76 5.75
C TYR A 699 3.79 7.01 6.62
N PHE A 700 3.85 7.30 7.93
CA PHE A 700 4.70 6.58 8.88
C PHE A 700 3.99 5.39 9.51
N GLN A 701 2.68 5.53 9.76
CA GLN A 701 1.85 4.46 10.32
C GLN A 701 1.62 3.31 9.32
N GLY A 702 1.67 3.61 8.02
CA GLY A 702 1.25 2.69 6.97
C GLY A 702 -0.27 2.48 6.92
N PRO A 703 -0.79 1.81 5.88
CA PRO A 703 -0.07 1.21 4.76
C PRO A 703 0.17 2.18 3.58
N VAL A 704 -0.32 3.41 3.65
CA VAL A 704 -0.37 4.32 2.51
C VAL A 704 1.00 4.97 2.28
N LYS A 705 1.33 5.20 1.01
CA LYS A 705 2.56 5.88 0.57
C LYS A 705 2.18 7.19 -0.13
N PRO A 706 3.06 8.19 -0.19
CA PRO A 706 2.88 9.35 -1.07
C PRO A 706 2.54 8.90 -2.51
N LEU A 707 1.68 9.65 -3.22
CA LEU A 707 1.04 9.18 -4.47
C LEU A 707 2.09 8.77 -5.51
N GLY A 708 3.15 9.57 -5.68
CA GLY A 708 4.25 9.27 -6.61
C GLY A 708 5.14 8.09 -6.23
N LEU A 709 4.93 7.46 -5.06
CA LEU A 709 5.78 6.40 -4.52
C LEU A 709 5.07 5.03 -4.41
N GLY A 710 3.85 4.90 -4.94
CA GLY A 710 3.03 3.69 -4.79
C GLY A 710 3.67 2.40 -5.32
N SER A 711 4.49 2.50 -6.36
CA SER A 711 5.17 1.35 -7.01
C SER A 711 6.41 0.85 -6.26
N PHE A 712 6.93 1.61 -5.28
CA PHE A 712 8.10 1.18 -4.52
C PHE A 712 7.71 0.25 -3.38
N SER A 713 8.56 -0.76 -3.14
CA SER A 713 8.45 -1.67 -2.01
C SER A 713 9.04 -0.98 -0.77
N ILE A 714 8.17 -0.28 -0.04
CA ILE A 714 8.47 0.48 1.17
C ILE A 714 7.63 -0.10 2.31
N HIS A 715 8.30 -0.46 3.40
CA HIS A 715 7.69 -1.18 4.53
C HIS A 715 7.92 -0.40 5.83
N ASN A 716 6.85 -0.18 6.59
CA ASN A 716 6.86 0.72 7.73
C ASN A 716 7.00 -0.04 9.05
N GLN A 717 7.81 0.51 9.95
CA GLN A 717 7.73 0.23 11.37
C GLN A 717 7.28 1.49 12.08
N TYR A 718 6.38 1.33 13.02
CA TYR A 718 5.79 2.43 13.76
C TYR A 718 5.44 1.99 15.17
N GLN A 719 5.77 2.83 16.14
CA GLN A 719 5.38 2.63 17.54
C GLN A 719 5.16 3.99 18.21
N VAL A 720 4.04 4.11 18.93
CA VAL A 720 3.65 5.30 19.73
C VAL A 720 3.69 4.98 21.21
N THR A 721 3.82 5.99 22.04
CA THR A 721 3.91 5.82 23.51
C THR A 721 2.56 5.49 24.18
N ASP A 722 1.44 5.90 23.58
CA ASP A 722 0.09 5.65 24.14
C ASP A 722 -0.47 4.33 23.57
N ARG A 723 -0.14 3.24 24.27
CA ARG A 723 -0.45 1.88 23.86
C ARG A 723 -0.68 0.96 25.06
N MET A 724 -1.39 -0.14 24.83
CA MET A 724 -1.52 -1.27 25.75
C MET A 724 -0.82 -2.47 25.13
N VAL A 725 0.33 -2.83 25.69
CA VAL A 725 1.07 -4.04 25.29
C VAL A 725 0.40 -5.26 25.89
N LEU A 726 0.06 -6.21 25.02
CA LEU A 726 -0.53 -7.50 25.39
C LEU A 726 0.55 -8.56 25.49
N ASP A 727 1.44 -8.58 24.50
CA ASP A 727 2.60 -9.46 24.45
C ASP A 727 3.75 -8.77 23.72
N ASN A 728 4.83 -8.46 24.45
CA ASN A 728 6.12 -8.05 23.91
C ASN A 728 7.17 -9.16 24.03
N PHE A 729 6.72 -10.40 24.29
CA PHE A 729 7.57 -11.57 24.27
C PHE A 729 8.78 -11.49 25.23
N GLY A 730 8.62 -10.77 26.35
CA GLY A 730 9.63 -10.70 27.42
C GLY A 730 10.75 -9.69 27.20
N ASP A 731 10.60 -8.80 26.21
CA ASP A 731 11.48 -7.63 26.03
C ASP A 731 11.34 -6.58 27.14
N ASP A 732 12.39 -5.80 27.36
CA ASP A 732 12.26 -4.56 28.13
C ASP A 732 11.49 -3.50 27.34
N ASP A 733 10.59 -2.81 28.02
CA ASP A 733 9.95 -1.61 27.48
C ASP A 733 9.99 -0.53 28.55
N LEU A 734 11.09 0.23 28.55
CA LEU A 734 11.31 1.33 29.47
C LEU A 734 10.24 2.43 29.34
N GLN A 735 9.58 2.57 28.17
CA GLN A 735 8.51 3.54 27.99
C GLN A 735 7.32 3.23 28.90
N LEU A 736 7.04 1.94 29.11
CA LEU A 736 5.94 1.42 29.93
C LEU A 736 6.41 0.90 31.30
N GLY A 737 7.71 0.97 31.59
CA GLY A 737 8.29 0.42 32.81
C GLY A 737 8.25 -1.10 32.89
N LEU A 738 8.16 -1.79 31.74
CA LEU A 738 8.26 -3.23 31.65
C LEU A 738 9.73 -3.63 31.70
N LEU A 739 10.06 -4.53 32.62
CA LEU A 739 11.40 -5.08 32.74
C LEU A 739 11.50 -6.33 31.87
N GLU A 740 12.68 -6.53 31.31
CA GLU A 740 13.05 -7.77 30.63
C GLU A 740 12.75 -9.00 31.51
N GLU A 741 12.11 -10.01 30.91
CA GLU A 741 11.79 -11.24 31.63
C GLU A 741 13.06 -12.09 31.85
N SER A 742 13.35 -12.40 33.11
CA SER A 742 14.52 -13.21 33.49
C SER A 742 14.41 -14.68 33.08
N THR A 743 13.18 -15.15 32.80
CA THR A 743 12.90 -16.48 32.26
C THR A 743 11.73 -16.32 31.31
N ILE A 744 12.00 -16.48 30.02
CA ILE A 744 11.00 -16.29 28.98
C ILE A 744 10.08 -17.53 28.97
N THR A 745 8.77 -17.33 29.17
CA THR A 745 7.76 -18.40 29.03
C THR A 745 6.83 -18.05 27.87
N ARG A 746 6.69 -18.93 26.88
CA ARG A 746 5.83 -18.69 25.70
C ARG A 746 4.41 -19.22 25.89
N GLU A 747 4.11 -19.70 27.09
CA GLU A 747 2.80 -20.13 27.55
C GLU A 747 2.02 -18.99 28.24
N GLN A 748 2.67 -17.85 28.48
CA GLN A 748 2.06 -16.65 29.02
C GLN A 748 2.48 -15.41 28.21
N ASN A 749 1.58 -14.43 28.12
CA ASN A 749 1.89 -13.12 27.55
C ASN A 749 2.33 -12.12 28.64
N THR A 750 2.68 -10.90 28.25
CA THR A 750 3.10 -9.80 29.15
C THR A 750 2.05 -9.45 30.22
N LEU A 751 0.78 -9.77 30.00
CA LEU A 751 -0.31 -9.61 30.99
C LEU A 751 -0.41 -10.80 31.98
N GLY A 752 0.50 -11.77 31.88
CA GLY A 752 0.51 -13.01 32.67
C GLY A 752 -0.63 -13.98 32.32
N GLN A 753 -1.29 -13.78 31.18
CA GLN A 753 -2.41 -14.60 30.72
C GLN A 753 -1.94 -15.69 29.76
N THR A 754 -2.72 -16.77 29.62
CA THR A 754 -2.32 -17.95 28.88
C THR A 754 -2.23 -17.71 27.38
N VAL A 755 -1.18 -18.26 26.77
CA VAL A 755 -1.01 -18.41 25.32
C VAL A 755 -1.16 -19.88 24.96
N THR A 756 -1.99 -20.19 23.96
CA THR A 756 -2.28 -21.56 23.49
C THR A 756 -2.17 -21.70 21.98
N TYR A 757 -1.97 -22.93 21.54
CA TYR A 757 -1.80 -23.32 20.14
C TYR A 757 -2.75 -24.46 19.79
N THR A 758 -3.39 -24.41 18.61
CA THR A 758 -4.43 -25.39 18.23
C THR A 758 -3.90 -26.79 17.91
N GLN A 759 -2.61 -26.94 17.60
CA GLN A 759 -1.93 -28.23 17.42
C GLN A 759 -0.55 -28.22 18.08
N THR A 760 -0.01 -29.40 18.38
CA THR A 760 1.38 -29.59 18.86
C THR A 760 2.44 -29.40 17.76
N GLY A 761 2.04 -29.05 16.53
CA GLY A 761 2.90 -28.94 15.35
C GLY A 761 3.55 -27.58 15.14
N MET A 762 3.12 -26.53 15.86
CA MET A 762 3.76 -25.23 15.78
C MET A 762 5.15 -25.30 16.41
N ASP A 763 6.19 -25.31 15.56
CA ASP A 763 7.58 -25.16 16.00
C ASP A 763 7.80 -23.71 16.44
N VAL A 764 7.46 -23.41 17.69
CA VAL A 764 7.86 -22.17 18.34
C VAL A 764 9.35 -22.24 18.62
N TRP A 765 10.11 -21.38 17.95
CA TRP A 765 11.53 -21.26 18.26
C TRP A 765 11.67 -20.54 19.62
N PHE A 766 12.03 -21.30 20.66
CA PHE A 766 12.28 -20.79 22.01
C PHE A 766 13.65 -20.12 22.11
N ASP A 767 13.72 -18.98 22.81
CA ASP A 767 14.92 -18.27 23.27
C ASP A 767 15.98 -17.96 22.20
N ALA A 768 15.65 -17.07 21.26
CA ALA A 768 16.66 -16.37 20.49
C ALA A 768 16.32 -14.88 20.48
N GLU A 769 17.24 -14.05 21.00
CA GLU A 769 17.25 -12.62 20.65
C GLU A 769 17.25 -12.55 19.12
N PHE A 770 16.36 -11.77 18.50
CA PHE A 770 16.24 -11.73 17.05
C PHE A 770 17.57 -11.44 16.36
N ARG A 771 18.43 -10.62 16.97
CA ARG A 771 19.83 -10.39 16.57
C ARG A 771 20.69 -11.67 16.41
N SER A 772 20.36 -12.74 17.12
CA SER A 772 21.04 -14.05 17.03
C SER A 772 20.50 -14.95 15.91
N VAL A 773 19.37 -14.58 15.32
CA VAL A 773 18.78 -15.24 14.15
C VAL A 773 19.37 -14.57 12.90
N SER A 774 20.01 -15.35 12.02
CA SER A 774 20.85 -14.87 10.90
C SER A 774 20.20 -13.91 9.89
N GLN A 775 18.91 -13.62 10.03
CA GLN A 775 18.12 -12.82 9.10
C GLN A 775 17.27 -11.75 9.78
N ASN A 776 17.16 -11.77 11.10
CA ASN A 776 16.33 -10.81 11.81
C ASN A 776 17.24 -9.76 12.44
N PRO A 777 17.29 -8.53 11.89
CA PRO A 777 18.27 -7.54 12.32
C PRO A 777 17.83 -6.78 13.58
N HIS A 778 16.77 -7.21 14.26
CA HIS A 778 16.17 -6.49 15.38
C HIS A 778 16.82 -6.80 16.73
N ASP A 779 16.97 -5.77 17.57
CA ASP A 779 17.40 -5.90 18.97
C ASP A 779 16.17 -6.05 19.86
N SER A 780 15.58 -7.25 19.79
CA SER A 780 14.33 -7.64 20.45
C SER A 780 14.29 -9.15 20.70
N ARG A 781 13.50 -9.59 21.67
CA ARG A 781 13.17 -10.97 22.06
C ARG A 781 11.78 -11.38 21.59
N GLY A 782 11.48 -11.20 20.31
CA GLY A 782 10.21 -11.69 19.75
C GLY A 782 10.09 -13.23 19.68
N SER A 783 9.05 -13.69 18.99
CA SER A 783 8.80 -15.12 18.74
C SER A 783 8.85 -15.47 17.26
N SER A 784 9.17 -16.72 16.95
CA SER A 784 9.07 -17.27 15.60
C SER A 784 7.94 -18.28 15.57
N LEU A 785 6.95 -18.04 14.71
CA LEU A 785 5.80 -18.92 14.49
C LEU A 785 5.97 -19.60 13.13
N LYS A 786 6.04 -20.94 13.14
CA LYS A 786 6.24 -21.77 11.96
C LYS A 786 5.13 -22.82 11.88
N TRP A 787 4.57 -22.97 10.69
CA TRP A 787 3.48 -23.93 10.45
C TRP A 787 3.67 -24.60 9.09
N ASP A 788 3.33 -25.89 9.01
CA ASP A 788 3.28 -26.69 7.78
C ASP A 788 1.84 -27.13 7.41
N ALA A 789 0.87 -26.74 8.26
CA ALA A 789 -0.56 -26.89 8.06
C ALA A 789 -1.31 -25.71 8.73
N PRO A 790 -2.61 -25.49 8.42
CA PRO A 790 -3.39 -24.47 9.10
C PRO A 790 -3.43 -24.63 10.63
N GLU A 791 -3.09 -23.57 11.36
CA GLU A 791 -2.94 -23.52 12.82
C GLU A 791 -3.36 -22.16 13.39
N SER A 792 -3.36 -22.01 14.72
CA SER A 792 -3.63 -20.73 15.36
C SER A 792 -2.81 -20.52 16.63
N TYR A 793 -2.29 -19.30 16.78
CA TYR A 793 -1.76 -18.73 18.01
C TYR A 793 -2.91 -18.00 18.72
N ILE A 794 -3.19 -18.31 19.99
CA ILE A 794 -4.25 -17.69 20.78
C ILE A 794 -3.64 -17.10 22.04
N SER A 795 -3.81 -15.81 22.26
CA SER A 795 -3.36 -15.10 23.47
C SER A 795 -4.57 -14.57 24.22
N ASP A 796 -4.85 -15.14 25.40
CA ASP A 796 -5.88 -14.63 26.30
C ASP A 796 -5.45 -13.29 26.87
N VAL A 797 -6.36 -12.33 27.02
CA VAL A 797 -6.02 -11.00 27.57
C VAL A 797 -6.77 -10.66 28.85
N ASN A 798 -7.63 -11.56 29.34
CA ASN A 798 -8.52 -11.38 30.49
C ASN A 798 -9.32 -10.07 30.39
N THR A 799 -10.56 -10.15 29.87
CA THR A 799 -11.53 -9.05 29.63
C THR A 799 -10.97 -7.62 29.73
N GLN A 800 -10.59 -7.06 28.58
CA GLN A 800 -10.03 -5.73 28.43
C GLN A 800 -11.02 -4.77 27.75
N ASP A 801 -11.02 -3.51 28.20
CA ASP A 801 -11.72 -2.41 27.52
C ASP A 801 -10.74 -1.66 26.63
N VAL A 802 -10.92 -1.79 25.31
CA VAL A 802 -10.00 -1.25 24.31
C VAL A 802 -10.59 -0.08 23.52
N ARG A 803 -11.73 0.47 23.97
CA ARG A 803 -12.44 1.54 23.27
C ARG A 803 -11.66 2.86 23.20
N SER A 804 -10.64 3.04 24.03
CA SER A 804 -9.75 4.20 23.98
C SER A 804 -8.67 4.14 22.90
N TYR A 805 -8.57 3.01 22.19
CA TYR A 805 -7.59 2.76 21.13
C TYR A 805 -8.26 2.74 19.76
N ASN A 806 -7.46 2.89 18.71
CA ASN A 806 -7.93 2.96 17.33
C ASN A 806 -7.56 1.71 16.53
N VAL A 807 -6.46 1.05 16.89
CA VAL A 807 -5.95 -0.12 16.17
C VAL A 807 -5.51 -1.23 17.12
N LEU A 808 -5.56 -2.46 16.63
CA LEU A 808 -4.71 -3.56 17.09
C LEU A 808 -3.45 -3.56 16.21
N ALA A 809 -2.29 -3.33 16.81
CA ALA A 809 -1.00 -3.33 16.14
C ALA A 809 -0.20 -4.60 16.47
N ILE A 810 0.50 -5.13 15.46
CA ILE A 810 1.34 -6.33 15.57
C ILE A 810 2.60 -6.09 14.73
N ARG A 811 3.80 -6.32 15.27
CA ARG A 811 5.03 -6.30 14.47
C ARG A 811 5.29 -7.68 13.88
N LEU A 812 5.32 -7.76 12.55
CA LEU A 812 5.45 -9.02 11.81
C LEU A 812 6.53 -8.93 10.74
N GLY A 813 7.28 -10.01 10.54
CA GLY A 813 8.25 -10.14 9.45
C GLY A 813 8.27 -11.56 8.91
N GLN A 814 8.28 -11.73 7.59
CA GLN A 814 8.44 -13.05 6.98
C GLN A 814 9.88 -13.53 7.16
N GLN A 815 10.07 -14.75 7.65
CA GLN A 815 11.40 -15.37 7.76
C GLN A 815 11.76 -16.07 6.45
N TYR A 816 13.01 -16.13 6.01
CA TYR A 816 13.30 -16.88 4.79
C TYR A 816 14.73 -17.35 4.72
N SER A 817 14.98 -18.63 4.95
CA SER A 817 16.28 -19.26 4.64
C SER A 817 16.27 -19.89 3.25
N THR A 818 17.37 -19.73 2.51
CA THR A 818 17.55 -20.36 1.19
C THR A 818 17.28 -21.87 1.27
N GLY A 819 16.43 -22.37 0.38
CA GLY A 819 16.02 -23.78 0.34
C GLY A 819 14.93 -24.18 1.34
N SER A 820 14.40 -23.24 2.14
CA SER A 820 13.24 -23.49 3.00
C SER A 820 12.00 -23.77 2.15
N THR A 821 11.21 -24.75 2.58
CA THR A 821 9.88 -25.02 2.01
C THR A 821 8.81 -24.12 2.62
N LEU A 822 8.96 -23.66 3.87
CA LEU A 822 7.92 -22.93 4.61
C LEU A 822 7.50 -21.64 3.92
N ASN A 823 8.45 -20.89 3.38
CA ASN A 823 8.21 -19.63 2.68
C ASN A 823 8.82 -19.69 1.28
N PRO A 824 8.01 -19.84 0.22
CA PRO A 824 8.51 -19.80 -1.15
C PRO A 824 9.18 -18.47 -1.48
N SER A 825 10.21 -18.51 -2.32
CA SER A 825 10.92 -17.29 -2.76
C SER A 825 9.98 -16.35 -3.53
N ASN A 826 10.12 -15.05 -3.31
CA ASN A 826 9.36 -13.96 -3.94
C ASN A 826 7.83 -13.99 -3.73
N LEU A 827 7.33 -14.77 -2.77
CA LEU A 827 5.91 -14.74 -2.39
C LEU A 827 5.73 -14.10 -1.01
N PRO A 828 4.80 -13.13 -0.88
CA PRO A 828 4.46 -12.56 0.42
C PRO A 828 3.77 -13.59 1.30
N GLN A 829 3.79 -13.35 2.60
CA GLN A 829 2.99 -14.09 3.57
C GLN A 829 1.70 -13.36 3.94
N ASP A 830 0.76 -14.09 4.54
CA ASP A 830 -0.53 -13.55 4.96
C ASP A 830 -1.14 -14.39 6.10
N LEU A 831 -2.00 -13.75 6.89
CA LEU A 831 -2.67 -14.36 8.03
C LEU A 831 -3.99 -13.65 8.33
N LEU A 832 -4.83 -14.33 9.13
CA LEU A 832 -6.06 -13.78 9.66
C LEU A 832 -5.85 -13.42 11.14
N VAL A 833 -6.29 -12.24 11.56
CA VAL A 833 -6.30 -11.84 12.97
C VAL A 833 -7.74 -11.80 13.45
N THR A 834 -8.04 -12.53 14.52
CA THR A 834 -9.34 -12.60 15.16
C THR A 834 -9.32 -11.89 16.50
N LEU A 835 -10.27 -10.98 16.69
CA LEU A 835 -10.55 -10.37 17.99
C LEU A 835 -11.72 -11.12 18.64
N VAL A 836 -11.49 -11.67 19.84
CA VAL A 836 -12.49 -12.45 20.58
C VAL A 836 -13.01 -11.62 21.74
N THR A 837 -14.33 -11.56 21.88
CA THR A 837 -15.03 -10.92 22.98
C THR A 837 -16.02 -11.88 23.61
N THR A 838 -16.55 -11.53 24.78
CA THR A 838 -17.65 -12.25 25.42
C THR A 838 -18.94 -12.32 24.58
N ALA A 839 -19.12 -11.43 23.60
CA ALA A 839 -20.29 -11.34 22.73
C ALA A 839 -20.10 -11.98 21.34
N GLY A 840 -18.91 -12.51 21.06
CA GLY A 840 -18.57 -13.10 19.77
C GLY A 840 -17.16 -12.75 19.31
N GLU A 841 -16.82 -13.13 18.08
CA GLU A 841 -15.53 -12.87 17.47
C GLU A 841 -15.67 -12.21 16.09
N ALA A 842 -14.60 -11.59 15.61
CA ALA A 842 -14.48 -11.00 14.28
C ALA A 842 -13.07 -11.21 13.73
N THR A 843 -12.94 -11.49 12.44
CA THR A 843 -11.68 -11.91 11.82
C THR A 843 -11.32 -11.05 10.62
N VAL A 844 -10.19 -10.34 10.70
CA VAL A 844 -9.66 -9.47 9.63
C VAL A 844 -8.44 -10.12 8.99
N ARG A 845 -8.38 -10.08 7.65
CA ARG A 845 -7.20 -10.50 6.88
C ARG A 845 -6.14 -9.41 6.87
N VAL A 846 -4.89 -9.73 7.20
CA VAL A 846 -3.77 -8.77 7.18
C VAL A 846 -3.56 -8.21 5.77
N GLY A 847 -3.57 -9.06 4.73
CA GLY A 847 -3.46 -8.65 3.32
C GLY A 847 -4.51 -7.65 2.82
N SER A 848 -5.65 -7.50 3.50
CA SER A 848 -6.64 -6.45 3.18
C SER A 848 -6.22 -5.05 3.66
N ILE A 849 -5.29 -5.01 4.62
CA ILE A 849 -4.71 -3.80 5.18
C ILE A 849 -3.36 -3.52 4.53
N THR A 850 -2.48 -4.52 4.55
CA THR A 850 -1.08 -4.38 4.14
C THR A 850 -0.44 -5.72 3.83
N ASP A 851 0.63 -5.71 3.02
CA ASP A 851 1.40 -6.92 2.70
C ASP A 851 2.36 -7.33 3.82
N LEU A 852 2.65 -8.63 3.94
CA LEU A 852 3.86 -9.11 4.61
C LEU A 852 4.84 -9.56 3.52
N PRO A 853 5.75 -8.67 3.10
CA PRO A 853 6.54 -8.88 1.90
C PRO A 853 7.58 -9.99 2.09
N PHE A 854 7.92 -10.64 0.98
CA PHE A 854 9.10 -11.48 0.90
C PHE A 854 10.37 -10.64 1.18
N PRO A 855 11.28 -11.07 2.08
CA PRO A 855 12.50 -10.33 2.37
C PRO A 855 13.38 -10.18 1.12
N HIS A 856 13.85 -8.97 0.84
CA HIS A 856 14.77 -8.74 -0.28
C HIS A 856 16.12 -9.46 -0.07
N GLU A 857 16.41 -10.46 -0.92
CA GLU A 857 17.65 -11.23 -0.89
C GLU A 857 18.82 -10.48 -1.55
N ARG A 858 19.93 -10.35 -0.82
CA ARG A 858 21.12 -9.63 -1.28
C ARG A 858 22.35 -10.53 -1.36
N GLY A 859 22.27 -11.60 -2.16
CA GLY A 859 23.43 -12.45 -2.48
C GLY A 859 24.19 -13.01 -1.27
N GLY A 860 23.46 -13.40 -0.21
CA GLY A 860 24.02 -13.95 1.04
C GLY A 860 23.61 -13.20 2.31
N LEU A 861 23.03 -12.00 2.19
CA LEU A 861 22.42 -11.28 3.31
C LEU A 861 20.92 -11.06 3.04
N THR A 862 20.08 -11.61 3.91
CA THR A 862 18.61 -11.45 3.84
C THR A 862 18.15 -10.81 5.13
N LYS A 863 17.39 -9.72 5.05
CA LYS A 863 16.87 -8.97 6.20
C LYS A 863 15.35 -9.10 6.26
N ALA A 864 14.88 -9.94 7.19
CA ALA A 864 13.48 -10.07 7.56
C ALA A 864 13.07 -8.91 8.49
N ALA A 865 13.12 -7.68 7.97
CA ALA A 865 12.73 -6.50 8.72
C ALA A 865 11.27 -6.65 9.17
N LEU A 866 11.01 -6.42 10.47
CA LEU A 866 9.65 -6.37 10.97
C LEU A 866 8.91 -5.19 10.33
N LYS A 867 7.60 -5.33 10.25
CA LYS A 867 6.65 -4.33 9.78
C LYS A 867 5.53 -4.21 10.79
N THR A 868 5.14 -2.99 11.15
CA THR A 868 3.99 -2.80 12.04
C THR A 868 2.70 -2.90 11.23
N VAL A 869 1.96 -3.98 11.42
CA VAL A 869 0.60 -4.14 10.90
C VAL A 869 -0.36 -3.47 11.87
N ARG A 870 -1.07 -2.43 11.42
CA ARG A 870 -2.04 -1.67 12.23
C ARG A 870 -3.45 -1.92 11.72
N ILE A 871 -4.21 -2.77 12.41
CA ILE A 871 -5.57 -3.17 12.03
C ILE A 871 -6.58 -2.25 12.73
N PRO A 872 -7.36 -1.43 12.01
CA PRO A 872 -8.36 -0.57 12.64
C PRO A 872 -9.40 -1.38 13.43
N LEU A 873 -9.71 -0.96 14.66
CA LEU A 873 -10.71 -1.64 15.50
C LEU A 873 -12.11 -1.61 14.86
N VAL A 874 -12.41 -0.56 14.09
CA VAL A 874 -13.65 -0.44 13.32
C VAL A 874 -13.84 -1.57 12.30
N SER A 875 -12.75 -2.16 11.79
CA SER A 875 -12.81 -3.30 10.87
C SER A 875 -13.43 -4.53 11.55
N PHE A 876 -13.11 -4.77 12.83
CA PHE A 876 -13.68 -5.89 13.59
C PHE A 876 -15.17 -5.68 13.89
N THR A 877 -15.56 -4.47 14.30
CA THR A 877 -16.97 -4.14 14.57
C THR A 877 -17.81 -4.08 13.30
N ALA A 878 -17.22 -3.80 12.14
CA ALA A 878 -17.93 -3.91 10.87
C ALA A 878 -18.20 -5.38 10.49
N ILE A 879 -17.23 -6.27 10.72
CA ILE A 879 -17.43 -7.70 10.51
C ILE A 879 -18.49 -8.26 11.44
N ASN A 880 -18.44 -7.91 12.72
CA ASN A 880 -19.40 -8.35 13.72
C ASN A 880 -19.91 -7.13 14.50
N PRO A 881 -21.07 -6.55 14.12
CA PRO A 881 -21.60 -5.38 14.80
C PRO A 881 -22.04 -5.63 16.25
N SER A 882 -22.14 -6.89 16.67
CA SER A 882 -22.40 -7.27 18.07
C SER A 882 -21.13 -7.39 18.92
N LEU A 883 -19.95 -7.22 18.31
CA LEU A 883 -18.65 -7.33 19.00
C LEU A 883 -18.51 -6.24 20.07
N ARG A 884 -18.08 -6.65 21.27
CA ARG A 884 -17.99 -5.77 22.44
C ARG A 884 -16.55 -5.40 22.75
N LEU A 885 -16.09 -4.26 22.22
CA LEU A 885 -14.73 -3.75 22.45
C LEU A 885 -14.44 -3.37 23.91
N ASP A 886 -15.45 -3.29 24.77
CA ASP A 886 -15.29 -3.14 26.22
C ASP A 886 -15.03 -4.48 26.95
N GLN A 887 -15.05 -5.60 26.22
CA GLN A 887 -14.97 -6.95 26.78
C GLN A 887 -14.10 -7.89 25.91
N VAL A 888 -12.97 -7.41 25.41
CA VAL A 888 -12.02 -8.22 24.64
C VAL A 888 -11.39 -9.27 25.55
N SER A 889 -11.54 -10.56 25.21
CA SER A 889 -11.06 -11.67 26.04
C SER A 889 -9.83 -12.36 25.48
N ALA A 890 -9.63 -12.36 24.16
CA ALA A 890 -8.46 -12.95 23.52
C ALA A 890 -8.18 -12.35 22.13
N ILE A 891 -6.95 -12.54 21.65
CA ILE A 891 -6.54 -12.33 20.26
C ILE A 891 -6.07 -13.64 19.69
N ARG A 892 -6.46 -13.93 18.45
CA ARG A 892 -6.01 -15.12 17.73
C ARG A 892 -5.39 -14.76 16.39
N LEU A 893 -4.18 -15.24 16.14
CA LEU A 893 -3.54 -15.23 14.83
C LEU A 893 -3.82 -16.58 14.19
N ASN A 894 -4.58 -16.61 13.09
CA ASN A 894 -4.92 -17.82 12.37
C ASN A 894 -4.06 -17.92 11.11
N PHE A 895 -3.31 -19.02 11.05
CA PHE A 895 -2.48 -19.43 9.93
C PHE A 895 -3.26 -20.45 9.11
N GLY A 896 -3.35 -20.25 7.80
CA GLY A 896 -4.21 -21.09 6.95
C GLY A 896 -4.67 -20.40 5.69
N ILE A 897 -4.48 -19.08 5.57
CA ILE A 897 -4.47 -18.42 4.27
C ILE A 897 -3.35 -19.03 3.44
N THR A 898 -2.12 -19.07 3.95
CA THR A 898 -1.03 -19.86 3.37
C THR A 898 -0.94 -21.20 4.08
N GLN A 899 -0.77 -22.27 3.30
CA GLN A 899 -0.76 -23.64 3.82
C GLN A 899 0.41 -23.88 4.79
N GLN A 900 1.54 -23.25 4.52
CA GLN A 900 2.76 -23.31 5.32
C GLN A 900 3.41 -21.92 5.36
N GLY A 901 4.19 -21.67 6.41
CA GLY A 901 4.84 -20.39 6.60
C GLY A 901 5.75 -20.32 7.82
N ALA A 902 6.56 -19.26 7.84
CA ALA A 902 7.38 -18.88 8.98
C ALA A 902 7.39 -17.36 9.14
N ILE A 903 6.99 -16.86 10.30
CA ILE A 903 7.01 -15.42 10.61
C ILE A 903 7.74 -15.17 11.93
N SER A 904 8.42 -14.03 11.98
CA SER A 904 8.79 -13.37 13.23
C SER A 904 7.62 -12.52 13.67
N VAL A 905 7.24 -12.62 14.94
CA VAL A 905 6.24 -11.77 15.59
C VAL A 905 6.86 -11.11 16.81
N ASP A 906 6.52 -9.85 17.01
CA ASP A 906 6.86 -9.07 18.18
C ASP A 906 5.74 -8.04 18.45
N ASP A 907 5.74 -7.42 19.62
CA ASP A 907 4.81 -6.35 20.05
C ASP A 907 3.36 -6.53 19.54
N ILE A 908 2.54 -7.27 20.29
CA ILE A 908 1.08 -7.30 20.12
C ILE A 908 0.47 -6.26 21.05
N GLU A 909 -0.15 -5.23 20.51
CA GLU A 909 -0.61 -4.08 21.30
C GLU A 909 -1.90 -3.43 20.77
N PHE A 910 -2.71 -2.85 21.66
CA PHE A 910 -3.71 -1.85 21.26
C PHE A 910 -3.08 -0.45 21.27
N SER A 911 -3.32 0.33 20.23
CA SER A 911 -2.63 1.61 19.99
C SER A 911 -3.59 2.67 19.42
N LYS A 912 -3.28 3.94 19.66
CA LYS A 912 -4.00 5.08 19.06
C LYS A 912 -3.54 5.37 17.64
#